data_AF-A0A663MS98-F1
#
_entry.id   AF-A0A663MS98-F1
#
_cell.length_a   1.000
_cell.length_b   1.000
_cell.length_c   1.000
_cell.angle_alpha   90.00
_cell.angle_beta   90.00
_cell.angle_gamma   90.00
#
_symmetry.space_group_name_H-M   'P 1'
#
loop_
_entity.id
_entity.type
_entity.pdbx_description
1 polymer ?
#
loop_
_entity_poly.entity_id
_entity_poly.type
_entity_poly.pdbx_seq_one_letter_code
_entity_poly.pdbx_strand_id
1 'polypeptide(L)'
;MKVLLLLLLSPLQGVGASSHREEDFHFCGDRNQTQNSSVIYEHGPATISIKNTAQALIIKRPFLPNRRNSYYKYSLPPALGRYRFCIYWFKANRTLKLAYGKQSFLLGGDPSSSITQGKERQKTERTSASIFNVSYISKGGKNTSLDSAPEYFFPESMPVWEQDVEEQLAALDSLIAQPSALAVGAMEQRTLRHKLGELEKMLAKVELEGQNQTFGKATVHATILRVQPPQAPQHLAFASQREEGGEVHGFAVDLPSSLFVMAKEREEVVEHRVLLMDINSQTMFQDENSSHVLGDRVVGISLVDMVVTNLSDPVVLTFFHNQLPRNVTPLCVFWQEDSIAGSGSWDSYGCTTMTGVSQTDCRCNHLTYFAVLMVSSPEITYIHRDYLSIITYIGCLISALASICTIFFLYFRTKQRDQIMSMQIHMNLLGAIFLLDVTFLISEHLASSSSEAVCRAGGLFLHFSLLSCLTWMGIEGYNLYRLVIEVFNAYHDHFLLKLCLVGWGLPFFCVTLIFLASWTNYGPFSIPVYESIGGKSTNATICWITSPLIHNIVNLGFFSLVFLFNSVMLGAMIREILQQNKKGRKLKHILALFGLSILLGIPWALVFFSFTSGVFRLVSLYIFTIINSLQGFLIFLWYWTMVLQARKSPDLQSSSDSVKLQPNSSQSHLG
;
A
#
# COMPACT_ATOMS: atom_id res chain seq x y z
N MET A 1 91.47 23.33 -35.29
CA MET A 1 90.21 23.98 -34.90
C MET A 1 89.03 23.05 -35.23
N LYS A 2 88.88 21.96 -34.45
CA LYS A 2 87.78 20.97 -34.55
C LYS A 2 87.78 20.03 -33.33
N VAL A 3 88.03 20.58 -32.13
CA VAL A 3 88.16 19.80 -30.87
C VAL A 3 87.53 20.54 -29.68
N LEU A 4 86.42 21.27 -29.86
CA LEU A 4 85.80 21.96 -28.71
C LEU A 4 84.28 22.16 -28.80
N LEU A 5 83.52 21.14 -29.26
CA LEU A 5 82.05 21.19 -29.18
C LEU A 5 81.38 19.81 -29.04
N LEU A 6 81.93 18.93 -28.20
CA LEU A 6 81.36 17.60 -27.90
C LEU A 6 81.48 17.21 -26.42
N LEU A 7 81.63 18.20 -25.52
CA LEU A 7 81.93 17.99 -24.09
C LEU A 7 80.78 18.34 -23.13
N LEU A 8 79.53 18.05 -23.49
CA LEU A 8 78.39 18.24 -22.55
C LEU A 8 77.32 17.13 -22.54
N LEU A 9 77.64 15.89 -22.92
CA LEU A 9 76.71 14.75 -22.72
C LEU A 9 77.43 13.46 -22.32
N SER A 10 77.59 13.26 -21.00
CA SER A 10 77.57 11.98 -20.23
C SER A 10 78.30 12.19 -18.89
N PRO A 11 77.81 11.67 -17.74
CA PRO A 11 77.97 10.24 -17.43
C PRO A 11 76.80 9.56 -16.67
N LEU A 12 76.97 8.25 -16.48
CA LEU A 12 76.25 7.29 -15.61
C LEU A 12 75.11 6.46 -16.24
N GLN A 13 75.51 5.42 -16.98
CA GLN A 13 74.75 4.16 -17.00
C GLN A 13 75.03 3.41 -15.70
N GLY A 14 74.05 3.42 -14.80
CA GLY A 14 74.00 2.60 -13.61
C GLY A 14 72.57 2.17 -13.33
N VAL A 15 72.39 0.87 -13.10
CA VAL A 15 71.20 0.21 -12.52
C VAL A 15 69.99 0.12 -13.45
N GLY A 16 69.87 -1.02 -14.13
CA GLY A 16 68.61 -1.48 -14.71
C GLY A 16 67.58 -1.75 -13.61
N ALA A 17 66.58 -0.88 -13.52
CA ALA A 17 65.43 -1.05 -12.64
C ALA A 17 64.55 -2.22 -13.14
N SER A 18 64.60 -3.35 -12.44
CA SER A 18 63.58 -4.38 -12.50
C SER A 18 62.28 -3.81 -11.91
N SER A 19 61.24 -3.67 -12.74
CA SER A 19 59.89 -3.35 -12.30
C SER A 19 59.42 -4.37 -11.25
N HIS A 20 59.41 -3.96 -9.98
CA HIS A 20 58.78 -4.72 -8.90
C HIS A 20 57.26 -4.71 -9.14
N ARG A 21 56.71 -5.84 -9.60
CA ARG A 21 55.27 -6.12 -9.56
C ARG A 21 54.94 -6.56 -8.13
N GLU A 22 54.10 -5.79 -7.46
CA GLU A 22 53.64 -6.10 -6.11
C GLU A 22 52.67 -7.30 -6.16
N GLU A 23 52.96 -8.34 -5.40
CA GLU A 23 52.17 -9.57 -5.31
C GLU A 23 51.26 -9.53 -4.07
N ASP A 24 49.98 -9.88 -4.23
CA ASP A 24 48.98 -9.74 -3.15
C ASP A 24 49.04 -10.90 -2.15
N PHE A 25 49.43 -12.09 -2.61
CA PHE A 25 49.66 -13.25 -1.75
C PHE A 25 50.81 -14.11 -2.28
N HIS A 26 51.65 -14.57 -1.37
CA HIS A 26 52.83 -15.37 -1.65
C HIS A 26 52.98 -16.47 -0.61
N PHE A 27 53.10 -17.72 -1.05
CA PHE A 27 53.30 -18.90 -0.19
C PHE A 27 54.49 -19.71 -0.69
N CYS A 28 55.49 -19.98 0.15
CA CYS A 28 56.60 -20.87 -0.17
C CYS A 28 56.68 -22.04 0.80
N GLY A 29 57.22 -23.15 0.30
CA GLY A 29 57.61 -24.29 1.12
C GLY A 29 58.56 -25.23 0.40
N ASP A 30 59.17 -26.13 1.15
CA ASP A 30 60.01 -27.21 0.65
C ASP A 30 59.22 -28.51 0.61
N ARG A 31 59.12 -29.10 -0.58
CA ARG A 31 58.46 -30.38 -0.83
C ARG A 31 59.50 -31.46 -1.11
N ASN A 32 59.42 -32.58 -0.40
CA ASN A 32 60.24 -33.76 -0.70
C ASN A 32 59.51 -34.65 -1.71
N GLN A 33 60.04 -34.74 -2.94
CA GLN A 33 59.46 -35.55 -4.00
C GLN A 33 60.09 -36.95 -4.00
N THR A 34 59.35 -37.93 -3.50
CA THR A 34 59.79 -39.33 -3.36
C THR A 34 59.41 -40.22 -4.55
N GLN A 35 58.50 -39.76 -5.41
CA GLN A 35 58.02 -40.47 -6.59
C GLN A 35 57.56 -39.48 -7.68
N ASN A 36 57.27 -39.99 -8.88
CA ASN A 36 56.69 -39.18 -9.95
C ASN A 36 55.42 -38.49 -9.47
N SER A 37 55.37 -37.17 -9.66
CA SER A 37 54.33 -36.33 -9.09
C SER A 37 53.79 -35.34 -10.10
N SER A 38 52.56 -34.88 -9.87
CA SER A 38 51.93 -33.80 -10.66
C SER A 38 51.43 -32.67 -9.78
N VAL A 39 51.27 -31.49 -10.35
CA VAL A 39 50.47 -30.41 -9.75
C VAL A 39 49.04 -30.59 -10.25
N ILE A 40 48.10 -30.72 -9.33
CA ILE A 40 46.68 -30.75 -9.64
C ILE A 40 46.09 -29.44 -9.16
N TYR A 41 45.45 -28.75 -10.08
CA TYR A 41 44.84 -27.46 -9.84
C TYR A 41 43.32 -27.61 -9.99
N GLU A 42 42.59 -27.54 -8.86
CA GLU A 42 41.14 -27.82 -8.79
C GLU A 42 40.34 -26.58 -8.38
N HIS A 43 39.05 -26.57 -8.75
CA HIS A 43 38.08 -25.63 -8.17
C HIS A 43 37.64 -26.12 -6.78
N GLY A 44 37.63 -25.23 -5.78
CA GLY A 44 37.26 -25.50 -4.39
C GLY A 44 36.49 -24.35 -3.74
N PRO A 45 36.01 -24.50 -2.48
CA PRO A 45 35.21 -23.47 -1.79
C PRO A 45 36.02 -22.19 -1.50
N ALA A 46 35.40 -21.17 -0.90
CA ALA A 46 35.88 -19.79 -0.69
C ALA A 46 37.24 -19.60 0.05
N THR A 47 38.01 -20.66 0.29
CA THR A 47 39.33 -20.65 0.92
C THR A 47 40.39 -21.25 0.00
N ILE A 48 41.58 -20.63 -0.04
CA ILE A 48 42.72 -21.21 -0.76
C ILE A 48 43.22 -22.39 0.07
N SER A 49 43.27 -23.58 -0.53
CA SER A 49 43.83 -24.77 0.11
C SER A 49 45.00 -25.34 -0.67
N ILE A 50 46.08 -25.60 0.04
CA ILE A 50 47.30 -26.20 -0.50
C ILE A 50 47.49 -27.52 0.22
N LYS A 51 47.34 -28.63 -0.50
CA LYS A 51 47.46 -29.98 0.04
C LYS A 51 48.58 -30.74 -0.66
N ASN A 52 49.45 -31.35 0.12
CA ASN A 52 50.54 -32.15 -0.39
C ASN A 52 50.35 -33.65 -0.14
N THR A 53 50.61 -34.43 -1.18
CA THR A 53 50.63 -35.88 -1.17
C THR A 53 51.89 -36.37 -1.87
N ALA A 54 52.23 -37.65 -1.69
CA ALA A 54 53.35 -38.24 -2.41
C ALA A 54 53.15 -38.20 -3.95
N GLN A 55 51.92 -38.38 -4.44
CA GLN A 55 51.61 -38.39 -5.89
C GLN A 55 51.35 -37.00 -6.48
N ALA A 56 50.91 -36.03 -5.67
CA ALA A 56 50.50 -34.74 -6.20
C ALA A 56 50.59 -33.59 -5.19
N LEU A 57 50.90 -32.39 -5.72
CA LEU A 57 50.66 -31.12 -5.06
C LEU A 57 49.30 -30.58 -5.53
N ILE A 58 48.32 -30.55 -4.65
CA ILE A 58 46.96 -30.15 -4.97
C ILE A 58 46.75 -28.73 -4.48
N ILE A 59 46.42 -27.83 -5.42
CA ILE A 59 46.12 -26.44 -5.14
C ILE A 59 44.66 -26.22 -5.50
N LYS A 60 43.82 -25.95 -4.51
CA LYS A 60 42.41 -25.62 -4.76
C LYS A 60 42.17 -24.15 -4.55
N ARG A 61 41.41 -23.56 -5.46
CA ARG A 61 40.95 -22.17 -5.34
C ARG A 61 39.52 -22.01 -5.89
N PRO A 62 38.81 -20.93 -5.55
CA PRO A 62 37.44 -20.69 -5.98
C PRO A 62 37.21 -20.30 -7.46
N PHE A 63 38.22 -20.21 -8.34
CA PHE A 63 38.01 -19.78 -9.74
C PHE A 63 38.71 -20.66 -10.79
N LEU A 64 38.02 -21.03 -11.87
CA LEU A 64 38.60 -21.49 -13.13
C LEU A 64 38.42 -20.36 -14.18
N PRO A 65 39.44 -20.00 -14.98
CA PRO A 65 39.26 -18.99 -16.02
C PRO A 65 38.47 -19.51 -17.24
N ASN A 66 38.23 -20.83 -17.36
CA ASN A 66 37.46 -21.41 -18.46
C ASN A 66 36.64 -22.63 -17.98
N ARG A 67 35.31 -22.60 -18.14
CA ARG A 67 34.33 -23.57 -17.58
C ARG A 67 34.36 -24.99 -18.18
N ARG A 68 35.29 -25.34 -19.09
CA ARG A 68 35.30 -26.68 -19.73
C ARG A 68 35.89 -27.80 -18.87
N ASN A 69 36.87 -27.51 -18.02
CA ASN A 69 37.62 -28.54 -17.30
C ASN A 69 37.48 -28.37 -15.78
N SER A 70 37.11 -29.45 -15.07
CA SER A 70 36.93 -29.44 -13.60
C SER A 70 38.24 -29.36 -12.81
N TYR A 71 39.38 -29.68 -13.44
CA TYR A 71 40.72 -29.56 -12.88
C TYR A 71 41.77 -29.50 -14.00
N TYR A 72 42.92 -28.90 -13.72
CA TYR A 72 44.09 -28.92 -14.60
C TYR A 72 45.21 -29.73 -13.95
N LYS A 73 45.92 -30.54 -14.74
CA LYS A 73 47.05 -31.35 -14.26
C LYS A 73 48.32 -30.95 -15.00
N TYR A 74 49.37 -30.64 -14.24
CA TYR A 74 50.69 -30.29 -14.76
C TYR A 74 51.72 -31.31 -14.26
N SER A 75 52.58 -31.82 -15.14
CA SER A 75 53.63 -32.77 -14.75
C SER A 75 54.81 -32.04 -14.09
N LEU A 76 55.29 -32.55 -12.96
CA LEU A 76 56.50 -32.02 -12.30
C LEU A 76 57.77 -32.67 -12.87
N PRO A 77 58.97 -32.10 -12.61
CA PRO A 77 60.24 -32.70 -13.02
C PRO A 77 60.37 -34.16 -12.54
N PRO A 78 60.93 -35.07 -13.36
CA PRO A 78 61.05 -36.49 -13.00
C PRO A 78 62.17 -36.77 -11.98
N ALA A 79 63.10 -35.85 -11.78
CA ALA A 79 64.17 -36.01 -10.79
C ALA A 79 63.59 -36.03 -9.36
N LEU A 80 64.04 -36.99 -8.55
CA LEU A 80 63.62 -37.13 -7.15
C LEU A 80 64.49 -36.26 -6.25
N GLY A 81 63.91 -35.73 -5.18
CA GLY A 81 64.62 -34.90 -4.22
C GLY A 81 63.78 -33.78 -3.61
N ARG A 82 64.45 -32.90 -2.87
CA ARG A 82 63.81 -31.76 -2.20
C ARG A 82 63.72 -30.56 -3.16
N TYR A 83 62.50 -30.10 -3.40
CA TYR A 83 62.21 -28.94 -4.22
C TYR A 83 61.60 -27.82 -3.38
N ARG A 84 62.16 -26.63 -3.47
CA ARG A 84 61.49 -25.41 -3.00
C ARG A 84 60.47 -24.97 -4.04
N PHE A 85 59.27 -24.67 -3.60
CA PHE A 85 58.23 -24.13 -4.45
C PHE A 85 57.60 -22.89 -3.82
N CYS A 86 57.16 -21.97 -4.66
CA CYS A 86 56.47 -20.75 -4.26
C CYS A 86 55.27 -20.50 -5.17
N ILE A 87 54.14 -20.16 -4.56
CA ILE A 87 52.88 -19.82 -5.21
C ILE A 87 52.71 -18.32 -5.07
N TYR A 88 52.57 -17.65 -6.21
CA TYR A 88 52.37 -16.21 -6.32
C TYR A 88 50.99 -15.94 -6.87
N TRP A 89 50.24 -15.10 -6.16
CA TRP A 89 48.92 -14.66 -6.57
C TRP A 89 48.91 -13.16 -6.81
N PHE A 90 48.44 -12.80 -8.01
CA PHE A 90 48.26 -11.43 -8.43
C PHE A 90 46.75 -11.20 -8.57
N LYS A 91 46.14 -10.53 -7.58
CA LYS A 91 44.69 -10.27 -7.53
C LYS A 91 44.28 -9.41 -8.73
N ALA A 92 45.03 -8.35 -9.01
CA ALA A 92 44.77 -7.43 -10.11
C ALA A 92 44.80 -8.09 -11.50
N ASN A 93 45.74 -9.02 -11.73
CA ASN A 93 45.92 -9.66 -13.04
C ASN A 93 45.19 -10.99 -13.16
N ARG A 94 44.44 -11.42 -12.13
CA ARG A 94 43.71 -12.70 -12.09
C ARG A 94 44.60 -13.92 -12.41
N THR A 95 45.91 -13.86 -12.07
CA THR A 95 46.89 -14.90 -12.42
C THR A 95 47.47 -15.57 -11.18
N LEU A 96 47.69 -16.90 -11.30
CA LEU A 96 48.36 -17.70 -10.29
C LEU A 96 49.58 -18.34 -10.91
N LYS A 97 50.75 -18.08 -10.34
CA LYS A 97 52.01 -18.62 -10.82
C LYS A 97 52.60 -19.53 -9.76
N LEU A 98 52.95 -20.75 -10.15
CA LEU A 98 53.69 -21.69 -9.31
C LEU A 98 55.12 -21.78 -9.82
N ALA A 99 56.09 -21.35 -9.01
CA ALA A 99 57.49 -21.67 -9.22
C ALA A 99 57.81 -22.97 -8.47
N TYR A 100 58.32 -23.99 -9.14
CA TYR A 100 58.71 -25.27 -8.56
C TYR A 100 60.14 -25.61 -8.99
N GLY A 101 61.11 -25.46 -8.09
CA GLY A 101 62.53 -25.56 -8.43
C GLY A 101 62.93 -24.55 -9.50
N LYS A 102 63.31 -25.03 -10.69
CA LYS A 102 63.68 -24.20 -11.86
C LYS A 102 62.54 -23.99 -12.85
N GLN A 103 61.39 -24.64 -12.66
CA GLN A 103 60.24 -24.54 -13.56
C GLN A 103 59.20 -23.57 -13.01
N SER A 104 58.50 -22.88 -13.90
CA SER A 104 57.37 -22.02 -13.53
C SER A 104 56.13 -22.38 -14.34
N PHE A 105 55.02 -22.59 -13.65
CA PHE A 105 53.73 -22.92 -14.21
C PHE A 105 52.77 -21.76 -14.03
N LEU A 106 52.07 -21.36 -15.10
CA LEU A 106 50.91 -20.48 -14.99
C LEU A 106 49.68 -21.35 -14.78
N LEU A 107 49.12 -21.31 -13.57
CA LEU A 107 48.01 -22.17 -13.18
C LEU A 107 46.68 -21.58 -13.66
N GLY A 108 45.93 -22.37 -14.43
CA GLY A 108 44.63 -22.02 -14.98
C GLY A 108 44.65 -21.46 -16.41
N GLY A 109 45.78 -21.04 -16.97
CA GLY A 109 45.86 -20.71 -18.41
C GLY A 109 45.87 -22.01 -19.24
N ASP A 110 45.22 -21.99 -20.42
CA ASP A 110 45.27 -23.12 -21.37
C ASP A 110 46.74 -23.38 -21.77
N PRO A 111 47.36 -24.49 -21.34
CA PRO A 111 48.70 -24.84 -21.76
C PRO A 111 48.60 -25.50 -23.13
N SER A 112 49.53 -25.20 -24.03
CA SER A 112 49.79 -25.98 -25.26
C SER A 112 50.21 -27.44 -25.02
N SER A 113 50.07 -27.96 -23.79
CA SER A 113 50.43 -29.31 -23.36
C SER A 113 49.52 -29.88 -22.26
N SER A 114 48.27 -29.41 -22.11
CA SER A 114 47.32 -30.09 -21.22
C SER A 114 46.80 -31.38 -21.88
N ILE A 115 47.13 -32.53 -21.28
CA ILE A 115 46.50 -33.80 -21.64
C ILE A 115 45.05 -33.75 -21.13
N THR A 116 44.12 -33.80 -22.07
CA THR A 116 42.68 -33.97 -21.83
C THR A 116 42.44 -35.40 -21.35
N GLN A 117 42.06 -35.58 -20.08
CA GLN A 117 41.50 -36.86 -19.62
C GLN A 117 40.20 -36.59 -18.86
N GLY A 118 39.14 -37.23 -19.39
CA GLY A 118 37.76 -37.04 -18.97
C GLY A 118 37.45 -37.51 -17.55
N LYS A 119 36.21 -37.21 -17.14
CA LYS A 119 35.54 -37.57 -15.89
C LYS A 119 35.97 -38.93 -15.33
N GLU A 120 36.93 -38.92 -14.41
CA GLU A 120 37.07 -39.96 -13.41
C GLU A 120 37.55 -39.32 -12.12
N ARG A 121 36.70 -39.33 -11.09
CA ARG A 121 37.02 -38.86 -9.75
C ARG A 121 37.92 -39.93 -9.12
N GLN A 122 39.18 -39.99 -9.57
CA GLN A 122 40.14 -40.97 -9.10
C GLN A 122 40.37 -40.69 -7.61
N LYS A 123 39.81 -41.57 -6.77
CA LYS A 123 39.94 -41.56 -5.32
C LYS A 123 41.39 -41.95 -5.03
N THR A 124 42.32 -40.99 -5.16
CA THR A 124 43.73 -41.22 -4.80
C THR A 124 43.75 -41.57 -3.33
N GLU A 125 44.19 -42.77 -2.96
CA GLU A 125 44.52 -43.11 -1.57
C GLU A 125 45.64 -42.17 -1.13
N ARG A 126 45.29 -41.15 -0.33
CA ARG A 126 46.19 -40.02 -0.03
C ARG A 126 47.03 -40.35 1.20
N THR A 127 48.22 -40.89 0.99
CA THR A 127 49.31 -40.74 1.98
C THR A 127 49.70 -39.26 1.99
N SER A 128 49.21 -38.54 3.00
CA SER A 128 49.49 -37.12 3.22
C SER A 128 50.99 -36.93 3.54
N ALA A 129 51.64 -35.99 2.85
CA ALA A 129 53.06 -35.72 3.06
C ALA A 129 53.23 -34.25 3.50
N SER A 130 53.95 -34.02 4.59
CA SER A 130 54.16 -32.67 5.11
C SER A 130 55.00 -31.82 4.17
N ILE A 131 54.68 -30.53 4.13
CA ILE A 131 55.50 -29.49 3.50
C ILE A 131 56.38 -28.89 4.60
N PHE A 132 57.66 -28.66 4.30
CA PHE A 132 58.63 -28.16 5.27
C PHE A 132 59.00 -26.70 5.00
N ASN A 133 59.56 -26.00 5.98
CA ASN A 133 60.02 -24.60 5.84
C ASN A 133 58.97 -23.68 5.19
N VAL A 134 57.74 -23.74 5.70
CA VAL A 134 56.62 -23.02 5.11
C VAL A 134 56.62 -21.57 5.57
N SER A 135 56.43 -20.66 4.62
CA SER A 135 56.32 -19.23 4.88
C SER A 135 55.29 -18.60 3.95
N TYR A 136 54.50 -17.65 4.44
CA TYR A 136 53.57 -16.90 3.61
C TYR A 136 53.57 -15.40 3.90
N ILE A 137 53.15 -14.62 2.91
CA ILE A 137 52.95 -13.18 2.95
C ILE A 137 51.60 -12.88 2.31
N SER A 138 50.77 -12.11 3.00
CA SER A 138 49.56 -11.48 2.46
C SER A 138 49.77 -9.97 2.36
N LYS A 139 49.07 -9.28 1.45
CA LYS A 139 49.20 -7.84 1.17
C LYS A 139 49.32 -7.00 2.45
N GLY A 140 50.43 -6.26 2.59
CA GLY A 140 50.72 -5.41 3.76
C GLY A 140 51.20 -6.14 5.02
N GLY A 141 51.29 -7.47 4.99
CA GLY A 141 51.74 -8.31 6.10
C GLY A 141 53.25 -8.59 6.11
N LYS A 142 53.76 -9.01 7.27
CA LYS A 142 55.15 -9.50 7.42
C LYS A 142 55.24 -10.98 7.04
N ASN A 143 56.44 -11.40 6.62
CA ASN A 143 56.73 -12.80 6.32
C ASN A 143 56.52 -13.68 7.57
N THR A 144 55.54 -14.58 7.49
CA THR A 144 55.10 -15.42 8.60
C THR A 144 55.47 -16.87 8.30
N SER A 145 56.26 -17.48 9.18
CA SER A 145 56.59 -18.91 9.11
C SER A 145 55.47 -19.76 9.71
N LEU A 146 55.15 -20.88 9.07
CA LEU A 146 54.15 -21.84 9.52
C LEU A 146 54.78 -23.19 9.83
N ASP A 147 54.15 -23.94 10.75
CA ASP A 147 54.56 -25.30 11.08
C ASP A 147 54.42 -26.24 9.88
N SER A 148 55.21 -27.32 9.88
CA SER A 148 55.20 -28.32 8.80
C SER A 148 53.94 -29.17 8.87
N ALA A 149 53.09 -29.05 7.85
CA ALA A 149 51.80 -29.71 7.76
C ALA A 149 51.56 -30.23 6.33
N PRO A 150 50.70 -31.25 6.16
CA PRO A 150 50.34 -31.75 4.83
C PRO A 150 49.32 -30.88 4.11
N GLU A 151 48.63 -29.98 4.80
CA GLU A 151 47.56 -29.17 4.25
C GLU A 151 47.49 -27.80 4.95
N TYR A 152 47.27 -26.74 4.18
CA TYR A 152 47.14 -25.36 4.65
C TYR A 152 45.89 -24.72 4.09
N PHE A 153 45.25 -23.88 4.90
CA PHE A 153 44.05 -23.12 4.55
C PHE A 153 44.26 -21.64 4.82
N PHE A 154 43.94 -20.82 3.82
CA PHE A 154 44.01 -19.36 3.93
C PHE A 154 42.60 -18.79 3.68
N PRO A 155 41.93 -18.27 4.72
CA PRO A 155 40.68 -17.54 4.55
C PRO A 155 41.00 -16.15 4.03
N GLU A 156 40.51 -15.82 2.84
CA GLU A 156 40.67 -14.50 2.25
C GLU A 156 39.29 -13.93 1.95
N SER A 157 39.04 -12.69 2.40
CA SER A 157 37.81 -11.97 2.07
C SER A 157 37.86 -11.62 0.58
N MET A 158 37.20 -12.43 -0.23
CA MET A 158 37.14 -12.18 -1.66
C MET A 158 36.21 -11.01 -1.97
N PRO A 159 36.52 -10.20 -3.01
CA PRO A 159 35.57 -9.24 -3.52
C PRO A 159 34.32 -9.98 -4.03
N VAL A 160 33.15 -9.37 -3.85
CA VAL A 160 31.90 -9.87 -4.46
C VAL A 160 32.00 -9.58 -5.96
N TRP A 161 31.76 -10.58 -6.80
CA TRP A 161 31.87 -10.42 -8.25
C TRP A 161 30.52 -10.08 -8.88
N GLU A 162 30.58 -9.41 -10.03
CA GLU A 162 29.41 -9.08 -10.85
C GLU A 162 28.53 -10.30 -11.15
N GLN A 163 29.15 -11.46 -11.39
CA GLN A 163 28.44 -12.70 -11.72
C GLN A 163 27.64 -13.26 -10.54
N ASP A 164 28.16 -13.10 -9.31
CA ASP A 164 27.48 -13.55 -8.10
C ASP A 164 26.25 -12.66 -7.83
N VAL A 165 26.36 -11.37 -8.12
CA VAL A 165 25.26 -10.39 -8.04
C VAL A 165 24.17 -10.71 -9.08
N GLU A 166 24.56 -10.95 -10.33
CA GLU A 166 23.64 -11.34 -11.41
C GLU A 166 22.91 -12.66 -11.14
N GLU A 167 23.58 -13.64 -10.52
CA GLU A 167 22.94 -14.91 -10.13
C GLU A 167 21.89 -14.72 -9.02
N GLN A 168 22.18 -13.89 -8.00
CA GLN A 168 21.22 -13.58 -6.95
C GLN A 168 20.04 -12.73 -7.45
N LEU A 169 20.30 -11.77 -8.36
CA LEU A 169 19.25 -11.00 -9.03
C LEU A 169 18.33 -11.91 -9.85
N ALA A 170 18.88 -12.81 -10.66
CA ALA A 170 18.09 -13.77 -11.42
C ALA A 170 17.27 -14.71 -10.52
N ALA A 171 17.83 -15.12 -9.38
CA ALA A 171 17.11 -15.91 -8.39
C ALA A 171 15.95 -15.11 -7.76
N LEU A 172 16.15 -13.83 -7.46
CA LEU A 172 15.12 -12.94 -6.92
C LEU A 172 14.00 -12.69 -7.94
N ASP A 173 14.36 -12.36 -9.19
CA ASP A 173 13.41 -12.19 -10.29
C ASP A 173 12.56 -13.46 -10.50
N SER A 174 13.18 -14.64 -10.40
CA SER A 174 12.46 -15.92 -10.54
C SER A 174 11.44 -16.17 -9.43
N LEU A 175 11.69 -15.66 -8.21
CA LEU A 175 10.75 -15.76 -7.10
C LEU A 175 9.59 -14.77 -7.26
N ILE A 176 9.86 -13.56 -7.75
CA ILE A 176 8.84 -12.56 -8.03
C ILE A 176 7.93 -12.99 -9.19
N ALA A 177 8.48 -13.68 -10.20
CA ALA A 177 7.75 -14.15 -11.37
C ALA A 177 6.88 -15.40 -11.12
N GLN A 178 6.99 -16.08 -9.97
CA GLN A 178 6.14 -17.23 -9.67
C GLN A 178 4.69 -16.79 -9.46
N PRO A 179 3.72 -17.40 -10.16
CA PRO A 179 2.31 -17.03 -10.04
C PRO A 179 1.73 -17.66 -8.76
N SER A 180 2.05 -17.10 -7.59
CA SER A 180 1.24 -17.36 -6.40
C SER A 180 -0.05 -16.56 -6.52
N ALA A 181 -1.18 -17.26 -6.51
CA ALA A 181 -2.53 -16.70 -6.50
C ALA A 181 -2.65 -15.54 -5.50
N LEU A 182 -3.48 -14.54 -5.84
CA LEU A 182 -3.83 -13.36 -5.03
C LEU A 182 -3.53 -13.52 -3.53
N ALA A 183 -2.63 -12.66 -3.04
CA ALA A 183 -2.06 -12.59 -1.70
C ALA A 183 -0.84 -13.50 -1.44
N VAL A 184 0.36 -12.99 -1.78
CA VAL A 184 1.64 -13.46 -1.20
C VAL A 184 1.52 -13.31 0.32
N GLY A 185 1.58 -14.42 1.07
CA GLY A 185 1.46 -14.39 2.52
C GLY A 185 2.60 -13.60 3.18
N ALA A 186 2.35 -13.02 4.36
CA ALA A 186 3.34 -12.18 5.07
C ALA A 186 4.72 -12.86 5.25
N MET A 187 4.77 -14.19 5.38
CA MET A 187 6.03 -14.95 5.52
C MET A 187 6.86 -14.99 4.21
N GLU A 188 6.19 -15.01 3.06
CA GLU A 188 6.83 -15.04 1.75
C GLU A 188 7.33 -13.65 1.35
N GLN A 189 6.56 -12.60 1.66
CA GLN A 189 6.99 -11.20 1.54
C GLN A 189 8.24 -10.92 2.39
N ARG A 190 8.28 -11.42 3.63
CA ARG A 190 9.46 -11.29 4.51
C ARG A 190 10.68 -12.00 3.92
N THR A 191 10.48 -13.13 3.26
CA THR A 191 11.57 -13.88 2.61
C THR A 191 12.14 -13.12 1.41
N LEU A 192 11.27 -12.49 0.61
CA LEU A 192 11.67 -11.61 -0.50
C LEU A 192 12.47 -10.39 0.01
N ARG A 193 11.98 -9.70 1.04
CA ARG A 193 12.68 -8.54 1.63
C ARG A 193 14.01 -8.92 2.27
N HIS A 194 14.08 -10.08 2.94
CA HIS A 194 15.36 -10.58 3.45
C HIS A 194 16.37 -10.85 2.33
N LYS A 195 15.95 -11.46 1.22
CA LYS A 195 16.81 -11.66 0.04
C LYS A 195 17.24 -10.34 -0.59
N LEU A 196 16.36 -9.36 -0.65
CA LEU A 196 16.69 -8.01 -1.13
C LEU A 196 17.77 -7.35 -0.24
N GLY A 197 17.63 -7.42 1.09
CA GLY A 197 18.64 -6.90 2.01
C GLY A 197 20.00 -7.62 1.91
N GLU A 198 20.01 -8.94 1.68
CA GLU A 198 21.27 -9.66 1.40
C GLU A 198 21.91 -9.22 0.07
N LEU A 199 21.08 -8.96 -0.95
CA LEU A 199 21.54 -8.41 -2.23
C LEU A 199 22.12 -6.99 -2.07
N GLU A 200 21.50 -6.11 -1.28
CA GLU A 200 22.05 -4.78 -0.96
C GLU A 200 23.44 -4.88 -0.32
N LYS A 201 23.63 -5.81 0.63
CA LYS A 201 24.94 -6.05 1.27
C LYS A 201 25.99 -6.59 0.28
N MET A 202 25.57 -7.38 -0.70
CA MET A 202 26.46 -7.86 -1.77
C MET A 202 26.85 -6.73 -2.72
N LEU A 203 25.87 -5.94 -3.16
CA LEU A 203 26.05 -4.76 -4.02
C LEU A 203 26.98 -3.73 -3.37
N ALA A 204 26.88 -3.52 -2.06
CA ALA A 204 27.79 -2.64 -1.32
C ALA A 204 29.28 -3.03 -1.50
N LYS A 205 29.57 -4.33 -1.62
CA LYS A 205 30.93 -4.89 -1.65
C LYS A 205 31.42 -5.29 -3.04
N VAL A 206 30.63 -5.06 -4.09
CA VAL A 206 31.01 -5.44 -5.45
C VAL A 206 32.18 -4.60 -5.96
N GLU A 207 33.07 -5.22 -6.74
CA GLU A 207 34.17 -4.53 -7.42
C GLU A 207 33.68 -4.00 -8.77
N LEU A 208 33.63 -2.66 -8.93
CA LEU A 208 33.12 -2.01 -10.14
C LEU A 208 34.27 -1.71 -11.12
N GLU A 209 34.07 -1.99 -12.40
CA GLU A 209 35.04 -1.68 -13.47
C GLU A 209 34.95 -0.22 -13.98
N GLY A 210 34.00 0.59 -13.48
CA GLY A 210 33.75 1.98 -13.90
C GLY A 210 33.26 2.94 -12.80
N GLN A 211 32.75 4.12 -13.19
CA GLN A 211 32.15 5.12 -12.27
C GLN A 211 30.71 4.73 -11.86
N ASN A 212 29.97 4.10 -12.76
CA ASN A 212 28.64 3.59 -12.52
C ASN A 212 28.50 2.21 -13.16
N GLN A 213 27.59 1.40 -12.61
CA GLN A 213 27.30 0.08 -13.16
C GLN A 213 25.88 -0.34 -12.79
N THR A 214 25.16 -0.89 -13.77
CA THR A 214 23.79 -1.38 -13.59
C THR A 214 23.78 -2.89 -13.77
N PHE A 215 23.07 -3.57 -12.88
CA PHE A 215 22.87 -5.03 -12.81
C PHE A 215 21.39 -5.36 -12.93
N GLY A 216 21.07 -6.56 -13.41
CA GLY A 216 19.69 -7.03 -13.55
C GLY A 216 19.12 -6.82 -14.96
N LYS A 217 18.15 -7.67 -15.33
CA LYS A 217 17.63 -7.78 -16.71
C LYS A 217 16.10 -7.85 -16.80
N ALA A 218 15.40 -7.94 -15.68
CA ALA A 218 13.96 -8.19 -15.64
C ALA A 218 13.24 -7.29 -14.64
N THR A 219 12.91 -7.79 -13.45
CA THR A 219 12.03 -7.10 -12.51
C THR A 219 12.80 -6.16 -11.60
N VAL A 220 14.01 -6.55 -11.18
CA VAL A 220 14.88 -5.74 -10.33
C VAL A 220 16.10 -5.28 -11.11
N HIS A 221 16.29 -3.96 -11.19
CA HIS A 221 17.51 -3.34 -11.71
C HIS A 221 18.24 -2.61 -10.59
N ALA A 222 19.51 -2.93 -10.37
CA ALA A 222 20.33 -2.32 -9.33
C ALA A 222 21.47 -1.53 -9.98
N THR A 223 21.52 -0.23 -9.72
CA THR A 223 22.58 0.67 -10.21
C THR A 223 23.45 1.14 -9.05
N ILE A 224 24.76 0.96 -9.15
CA ILE A 224 25.73 1.45 -8.18
C ILE A 224 26.51 2.61 -8.80
N LEU A 225 26.66 3.68 -8.02
CA LEU A 225 27.37 4.89 -8.40
C LEU A 225 28.53 5.11 -7.42
N ARG A 226 29.75 5.23 -7.96
CA ARG A 226 30.90 5.72 -7.20
C ARG A 226 30.86 7.23 -7.14
N VAL A 227 30.81 7.76 -5.92
CA VAL A 227 30.90 9.19 -5.67
C VAL A 227 32.26 9.48 -5.05
N GLN A 228 33.16 10.01 -5.88
CA GLN A 228 34.41 10.56 -5.38
C GLN A 228 34.10 11.87 -4.66
N PRO A 229 34.64 12.11 -3.46
CA PRO A 229 34.43 13.37 -2.76
C PRO A 229 35.02 14.50 -3.60
N PRO A 230 34.21 15.41 -4.19
CA PRO A 230 34.77 16.47 -4.98
C PRO A 230 35.27 17.59 -4.06
N GLN A 231 36.13 18.45 -4.59
CA GLN A 231 36.49 19.72 -3.96
C GLN A 231 35.27 20.67 -3.84
N ALA A 232 34.16 20.40 -4.53
CA ALA A 232 32.87 21.10 -4.44
C ALA A 232 31.67 20.11 -4.57
N PRO A 233 30.68 20.12 -3.66
CA PRO A 233 29.48 19.28 -3.75
C PRO A 233 28.67 19.58 -5.02
N GLN A 234 28.38 18.58 -5.86
CA GLN A 234 27.55 18.73 -7.07
C GLN A 234 26.26 17.90 -6.95
N HIS A 235 25.18 18.36 -7.58
CA HIS A 235 23.92 17.63 -7.69
C HIS A 235 24.11 16.42 -8.62
N LEU A 236 23.57 15.28 -8.23
CA LEU A 236 23.63 14.04 -9.01
C LEU A 236 22.22 13.69 -9.51
N ALA A 237 22.00 13.81 -10.82
CA ALA A 237 20.75 13.45 -11.47
C ALA A 237 20.88 12.08 -12.13
N PHE A 238 19.90 11.23 -11.93
CA PHE A 238 19.74 9.93 -12.57
C PHE A 238 18.42 9.89 -13.31
N ALA A 239 18.38 9.27 -14.49
CA ALA A 239 17.15 9.03 -15.22
C ALA A 239 17.12 7.58 -15.73
N SER A 240 16.02 6.90 -15.48
CA SER A 240 15.73 5.58 -16.06
C SER A 240 15.54 5.67 -17.56
N GLN A 241 15.80 4.57 -18.27
CA GLN A 241 15.32 4.41 -19.64
C GLN A 241 13.80 4.54 -19.68
N ARG A 242 13.30 5.19 -20.74
CA ARG A 242 11.85 5.33 -20.95
C ARG A 242 11.29 4.07 -21.60
N GLU A 243 10.29 3.48 -20.99
CA GLU A 243 9.57 2.31 -21.49
C GLU A 243 8.28 2.73 -22.19
N GLU A 244 8.07 2.23 -23.41
CA GLU A 244 6.81 2.43 -24.14
C GLU A 244 5.80 1.33 -23.73
N GLY A 245 4.66 1.73 -23.15
CA GLY A 245 3.52 0.85 -22.89
C GLY A 245 3.17 0.60 -21.41
N GLY A 246 4.03 0.98 -20.47
CA GLY A 246 3.74 0.93 -19.02
C GLY A 246 2.91 2.14 -18.53
N GLU A 247 2.25 2.00 -17.37
CA GLU A 247 1.59 3.16 -16.71
C GLU A 247 2.59 4.25 -16.32
N VAL A 248 3.78 3.83 -15.86
CA VAL A 248 4.94 4.68 -15.59
C VAL A 248 5.95 4.48 -16.72
N HIS A 249 6.26 5.56 -17.43
CA HIS A 249 7.16 5.52 -18.58
C HIS A 249 8.61 5.57 -18.15
N GLY A 250 8.91 6.02 -16.93
CA GLY A 250 10.27 6.16 -16.42
C GLY A 250 10.26 6.97 -15.14
N PHE A 251 11.42 7.07 -14.50
CA PHE A 251 11.62 7.94 -13.35
C PHE A 251 12.96 8.68 -13.46
N ALA A 252 13.07 9.80 -12.77
CA ALA A 252 14.31 10.52 -12.53
C ALA A 252 14.52 10.72 -11.02
N VAL A 253 15.78 10.76 -10.59
CA VAL A 253 16.18 10.97 -9.20
C VAL A 253 17.25 12.05 -9.17
N ASP A 254 16.97 13.14 -8.47
CA ASP A 254 17.92 14.21 -8.22
C ASP A 254 18.37 14.17 -6.75
N LEU A 255 19.64 13.83 -6.56
CA LEU A 255 20.31 13.79 -5.27
C LEU A 255 20.93 15.15 -4.97
N PRO A 256 20.58 15.78 -3.83
CA PRO A 256 21.06 17.10 -3.46
C PRO A 256 22.52 17.05 -3.03
N SER A 257 23.22 18.16 -3.23
CA SER A 257 24.65 18.27 -2.90
C SER A 257 24.92 18.20 -1.38
N SER A 258 23.96 18.58 -0.54
CA SER A 258 24.02 18.48 0.93
C SER A 258 24.13 17.04 1.44
N LEU A 259 23.65 16.05 0.66
CA LEU A 259 23.85 14.62 0.96
C LEU A 259 25.34 14.26 1.05
N PHE A 260 26.14 14.77 0.12
CA PHE A 260 27.57 14.47 0.04
C PHE A 260 28.41 15.30 1.02
N VAL A 261 27.85 16.41 1.53
CA VAL A 261 28.45 17.16 2.64
C VAL A 261 28.32 16.37 3.94
N MET A 262 27.12 15.84 4.25
CA MET A 262 26.91 14.98 5.42
C MET A 262 27.81 13.73 5.40
N ALA A 263 28.02 13.16 4.22
CA ALA A 263 28.89 11.98 4.06
C ALA A 263 30.37 12.31 4.35
N LYS A 264 30.83 13.52 3.98
CA LYS A 264 32.21 13.99 4.14
C LYS A 264 32.61 14.27 5.60
N GLU A 265 31.66 14.63 6.47
CA GLU A 265 31.94 14.93 7.88
C GLU A 265 32.30 13.68 8.72
N ARG A 266 32.03 12.46 8.22
CA ARG A 266 32.51 11.20 8.81
C ARG A 266 33.84 10.78 8.16
N GLU A 267 34.96 11.10 8.80
CA GLU A 267 36.35 10.92 8.33
C GLU A 267 36.83 9.47 8.03
N GLU A 268 35.99 8.43 8.12
CA GLU A 268 36.43 7.03 8.02
C GLU A 268 36.29 6.38 6.62
N VAL A 269 35.64 7.01 5.63
CA VAL A 269 35.32 6.37 4.33
C VAL A 269 35.98 7.08 3.15
N VAL A 270 36.84 6.36 2.42
CA VAL A 270 37.65 6.87 1.29
C VAL A 270 36.83 7.01 -0.02
N GLU A 271 35.69 6.32 -0.13
CA GLU A 271 34.81 6.32 -1.31
C GLU A 271 33.34 6.11 -0.89
N HIS A 272 32.45 7.06 -1.22
CA HIS A 272 31.01 6.86 -1.00
C HIS A 272 30.38 6.18 -2.21
N ARG A 273 29.43 5.28 -1.95
CA ARG A 273 28.67 4.57 -2.98
C ARG A 273 27.19 4.84 -2.79
N VAL A 274 26.52 5.23 -3.86
CA VAL A 274 25.06 5.35 -3.89
C VAL A 274 24.51 4.13 -4.61
N LEU A 275 23.55 3.46 -3.97
CA LEU A 275 22.81 2.35 -4.52
C LEU A 275 21.41 2.84 -4.90
N LEU A 276 21.04 2.62 -6.15
CA LEU A 276 19.71 2.90 -6.69
C LEU A 276 19.11 1.58 -7.15
N MET A 277 17.97 1.22 -6.59
CA MET A 277 17.19 0.03 -6.95
C MET A 277 15.91 0.44 -7.65
N ASP A 278 15.69 -0.08 -8.85
CA ASP A 278 14.45 0.05 -9.60
C ASP A 278 13.75 -1.30 -9.63
N ILE A 279 12.59 -1.38 -9.01
CA ILE A 279 11.84 -2.60 -8.83
C ILE A 279 10.49 -2.44 -9.52
N ASN A 280 10.28 -3.20 -10.59
CA ASN A 280 9.05 -3.19 -11.39
C ASN A 280 8.03 -4.24 -10.86
N SER A 281 7.82 -4.26 -9.55
CA SER A 281 6.83 -5.11 -8.88
C SER A 281 6.60 -4.68 -7.42
N GLN A 282 5.34 -4.53 -7.03
CA GLN A 282 4.96 -4.24 -5.63
C GLN A 282 4.78 -5.49 -4.76
N THR A 283 5.04 -6.70 -5.27
CA THR A 283 4.81 -7.98 -4.55
C THR A 283 5.49 -8.06 -3.18
N MET A 284 6.64 -7.41 -3.02
CA MET A 284 7.42 -7.36 -1.78
C MET A 284 6.93 -6.29 -0.78
N PHE A 285 6.09 -5.36 -1.25
CA PHE A 285 5.70 -4.11 -0.60
C PHE A 285 4.17 -3.96 -0.57
N GLN A 286 3.50 -4.95 -0.01
CA GLN A 286 2.04 -4.98 0.16
C GLN A 286 1.67 -4.70 1.62
N ASP A 287 0.90 -3.65 1.87
CA ASP A 287 0.35 -3.30 3.17
C ASP A 287 -0.97 -4.06 3.44
N GLU A 288 -1.51 -3.96 4.66
CA GLU A 288 -2.77 -4.64 5.03
C GLU A 288 -3.96 -4.25 4.15
N ASN A 289 -3.93 -3.04 3.59
CA ASN A 289 -4.99 -2.50 2.74
C ASN A 289 -4.84 -2.87 1.26
N SER A 290 -3.75 -3.57 0.88
CA SER A 290 -3.41 -3.87 -0.52
C SER A 290 -3.45 -2.63 -1.41
N SER A 291 -2.82 -1.56 -0.92
CA SER A 291 -2.73 -0.26 -1.56
C SER A 291 -2.11 -0.36 -2.95
N HIS A 292 -2.68 0.35 -3.92
CA HIS A 292 -2.23 0.30 -5.30
C HIS A 292 -1.07 1.26 -5.56
N VAL A 293 0.10 0.73 -5.91
CA VAL A 293 1.26 1.51 -6.36
C VAL A 293 1.15 1.82 -7.86
N LEU A 294 1.45 3.06 -8.25
CA LEU A 294 1.42 3.52 -9.64
C LEU A 294 2.41 2.71 -10.49
N GLY A 295 1.89 1.97 -11.48
CA GLY A 295 2.69 1.08 -12.33
C GLY A 295 3.48 0.00 -11.58
N ASP A 296 3.05 -0.39 -10.37
CA ASP A 296 3.74 -1.37 -9.51
C ASP A 296 5.23 -1.06 -9.25
N ARG A 297 5.65 0.19 -9.43
CA ARG A 297 7.06 0.58 -9.46
C ARG A 297 7.51 1.14 -8.11
N VAL A 298 8.60 0.59 -7.59
CA VAL A 298 9.22 1.01 -6.33
C VAL A 298 10.69 1.37 -6.59
N VAL A 299 11.10 2.55 -6.12
CA VAL A 299 12.47 3.07 -6.31
C VAL A 299 13.16 3.15 -4.95
N GLY A 300 14.14 2.29 -4.74
CA GLY A 300 15.02 2.29 -3.56
C GLY A 300 16.22 3.19 -3.78
N ILE A 301 16.54 4.04 -2.81
CA ILE A 301 17.77 4.83 -2.80
C ILE A 301 18.43 4.64 -1.44
N SER A 302 19.69 4.25 -1.43
CA SER A 302 20.48 4.13 -0.21
C SER A 302 21.93 4.56 -0.42
N LEU A 303 22.56 5.02 0.65
CA LEU A 303 23.99 5.30 0.69
C LEU A 303 24.66 4.17 1.47
N VAL A 304 25.70 3.56 0.89
CA VAL A 304 26.35 2.40 1.48
C VAL A 304 26.89 2.76 2.88
N ASP A 305 26.57 1.91 3.86
CA ASP A 305 26.95 2.03 5.28
C ASP A 305 26.43 3.28 6.01
N MET A 306 25.43 3.99 5.45
CA MET A 306 24.82 5.15 6.10
C MET A 306 23.28 5.19 5.96
N VAL A 307 22.61 5.43 7.08
CA VAL A 307 21.18 5.77 7.11
C VAL A 307 21.06 7.29 7.04
N VAL A 308 20.34 7.79 6.04
CA VAL A 308 20.21 9.23 5.77
C VAL A 308 18.80 9.69 6.09
N THR A 309 18.68 10.62 7.03
CA THR A 309 17.41 11.21 7.48
C THR A 309 17.59 12.70 7.79
N ASN A 310 16.51 13.50 7.71
CA ASN A 310 16.51 14.94 8.00
C ASN A 310 17.45 15.76 7.12
N LEU A 311 17.48 15.47 5.83
CA LEU A 311 18.16 16.31 4.84
C LEU A 311 17.54 17.72 4.79
N SER A 312 18.40 18.74 4.76
CA SER A 312 17.97 20.13 4.65
C SER A 312 17.44 20.45 3.25
N ASP A 313 18.09 19.92 2.21
CA ASP A 313 17.57 19.93 0.84
C ASP A 313 17.00 18.54 0.54
N PRO A 314 15.73 18.44 0.09
CA PRO A 314 15.11 17.15 -0.17
C PRO A 314 15.66 16.52 -1.45
N VAL A 315 15.68 15.19 -1.47
CA VAL A 315 15.86 14.38 -2.68
C VAL A 315 14.59 14.46 -3.49
N VAL A 316 14.72 14.64 -4.81
CA VAL A 316 13.57 14.76 -5.71
C VAL A 316 13.49 13.52 -6.60
N LEU A 317 12.37 12.81 -6.52
CA LEU A 317 12.06 11.71 -7.44
C LEU A 317 10.92 12.14 -8.35
N THR A 318 11.13 12.11 -9.66
CA THR A 318 10.09 12.43 -10.65
C THR A 318 9.65 11.16 -11.35
N PHE A 319 8.38 10.80 -11.23
CA PHE A 319 7.76 9.68 -11.92
C PHE A 319 7.02 10.20 -13.16
N PHE A 320 7.41 9.75 -14.35
CA PHE A 320 6.75 10.11 -15.61
C PHE A 320 5.64 9.12 -15.91
N HIS A 321 4.43 9.61 -16.13
CA HIS A 321 3.26 8.77 -16.34
C HIS A 321 2.26 9.42 -17.31
N ASN A 322 1.34 8.62 -17.83
CA ASN A 322 0.19 9.14 -18.59
C ASN A 322 -0.74 9.96 -17.70
N GLN A 323 -1.66 10.72 -18.30
CA GLN A 323 -2.65 11.48 -17.53
C GLN A 323 -3.44 10.55 -16.60
N LEU A 324 -3.35 10.82 -15.29
CA LEU A 324 -4.04 10.03 -14.27
C LEU A 324 -5.57 10.29 -14.34
N PRO A 325 -6.40 9.28 -14.02
CA PRO A 325 -7.85 9.46 -13.90
C PRO A 325 -8.19 10.52 -12.84
N ARG A 326 -9.24 11.33 -13.07
CA ARG A 326 -9.67 12.40 -12.14
C ARG A 326 -10.03 11.91 -10.73
N ASN A 327 -10.38 10.63 -10.60
CA ASN A 327 -10.77 9.99 -9.34
C ASN A 327 -9.57 9.48 -8.51
N VAL A 328 -8.34 9.73 -8.95
CA VAL A 328 -7.14 9.24 -8.30
C VAL A 328 -6.22 10.41 -8.00
N THR A 329 -5.79 10.51 -6.74
CA THR A 329 -4.77 11.48 -6.34
C THR A 329 -3.48 10.71 -6.06
N PRO A 330 -2.38 11.00 -6.77
CA PRO A 330 -1.10 10.37 -6.48
C PRO A 330 -0.57 10.91 -5.15
N LEU A 331 -0.02 10.02 -4.32
CA LEU A 331 0.60 10.35 -3.04
C LEU A 331 2.00 9.72 -2.98
N CYS A 332 3.02 10.53 -2.79
CA CYS A 332 4.39 10.07 -2.56
C CYS A 332 4.53 9.47 -1.16
N VAL A 333 4.97 8.22 -1.11
CA VAL A 333 5.13 7.45 0.12
C VAL A 333 6.47 6.72 0.12
N PHE A 334 6.89 6.28 1.30
CA PHE A 334 8.00 5.37 1.50
C PHE A 334 7.55 4.13 2.28
N TRP A 335 8.29 3.04 2.09
CA TRP A 335 8.00 1.79 2.79
C TRP A 335 8.59 1.81 4.19
N GLN A 336 7.73 1.68 5.20
CA GLN A 336 8.12 1.51 6.60
C GLN A 336 7.93 0.06 7.02
N GLU A 337 9.03 -0.59 7.42
CA GLU A 337 8.99 -1.98 7.89
C GLU A 337 8.69 -2.06 9.40
N ASP A 338 7.72 -2.89 9.80
CA ASP A 338 7.45 -3.18 11.21
C ASP A 338 8.25 -4.43 11.64
N SER A 339 9.30 -4.17 12.43
CA SER A 339 10.22 -5.19 12.95
C SER A 339 9.55 -6.27 13.81
N ILE A 340 8.34 -6.04 14.35
CA ILE A 340 7.68 -6.94 15.32
C ILE A 340 6.70 -7.88 14.62
N ALA A 341 5.90 -7.38 13.68
CA ALA A 341 4.84 -8.14 13.02
C ALA A 341 5.28 -8.80 11.70
N GLY A 342 6.41 -8.38 11.12
CA GLY A 342 6.85 -8.85 9.80
C GLY A 342 5.98 -8.34 8.64
N SER A 343 5.02 -7.46 8.92
CA SER A 343 4.30 -6.62 7.96
C SER A 343 5.03 -5.29 7.77
N GLY A 344 4.64 -4.52 6.75
CA GLY A 344 5.06 -3.14 6.59
C GLY A 344 3.91 -2.29 6.09
N SER A 345 4.09 -0.98 6.14
CA SER A 345 3.08 0.00 5.74
C SER A 345 3.71 1.12 4.94
N TRP A 346 2.92 1.70 4.04
CA TRP A 346 3.29 2.92 3.34
C TRP A 346 3.09 4.14 4.25
N ASP A 347 4.12 4.98 4.39
CA ASP A 347 4.05 6.25 5.14
C ASP A 347 4.47 7.42 4.23
N SER A 348 3.95 8.62 4.49
CA SER A 348 4.27 9.85 3.76
C SER A 348 5.16 10.82 4.58
N TYR A 349 5.55 10.44 5.80
CA TYR A 349 6.40 11.27 6.65
C TYR A 349 7.71 11.72 5.97
N GLY A 350 7.97 13.03 6.03
CA GLY A 350 9.17 13.63 5.43
C GLY A 350 9.15 13.72 3.91
N CYS A 351 8.06 13.33 3.25
CA CYS A 351 7.86 13.41 1.80
C CYS A 351 6.73 14.39 1.44
N THR A 352 6.93 15.18 0.40
CA THR A 352 5.91 16.09 -0.16
C THR A 352 5.64 15.74 -1.62
N THR A 353 4.36 15.76 -2.01
CA THR A 353 3.91 15.37 -3.35
C THR A 353 3.59 16.61 -4.18
N MET A 354 4.19 16.75 -5.35
CA MET A 354 3.84 17.77 -6.33
C MET A 354 3.27 17.08 -7.57
N THR A 355 2.00 17.33 -7.85
CA THR A 355 1.27 16.66 -8.93
C THR A 355 1.34 17.49 -10.20
N GLY A 356 1.78 16.86 -11.29
CA GLY A 356 1.76 17.39 -12.65
C GLY A 356 0.82 16.60 -13.55
N VAL A 357 0.63 17.10 -14.78
CA VAL A 357 -0.30 16.49 -15.75
C VAL A 357 0.22 15.14 -16.26
N SER A 358 1.54 15.02 -16.46
CA SER A 358 2.22 13.84 -16.99
C SER A 358 3.44 13.43 -16.15
N GLN A 359 3.54 13.98 -14.94
CA GLN A 359 4.61 13.66 -14.00
C GLN A 359 4.14 13.89 -12.57
N THR A 360 4.71 13.16 -11.62
CA THR A 360 4.55 13.42 -10.18
C THR A 360 5.93 13.53 -9.56
N ASP A 361 6.19 14.65 -8.87
CA ASP A 361 7.47 14.89 -8.19
C ASP A 361 7.32 14.66 -6.69
N CYS A 362 8.15 13.77 -6.15
CA CYS A 362 8.25 13.43 -4.74
C CYS A 362 9.49 14.07 -4.15
N ARG A 363 9.32 14.95 -3.15
CA ARG A 363 10.44 15.58 -2.44
C ARG A 363 10.54 15.03 -1.03
N CYS A 364 11.57 14.23 -0.76
CA CYS A 364 11.75 13.51 0.50
C CYS A 364 13.05 13.90 1.21
N ASN A 365 13.02 13.97 2.55
CA ASN A 365 14.18 14.36 3.37
C ASN A 365 15.00 13.18 3.93
N HIS A 366 14.77 11.97 3.40
CA HIS A 366 15.46 10.75 3.80
C HIS A 366 15.70 9.86 2.57
N LEU A 367 16.46 8.78 2.75
CA LEU A 367 16.75 7.79 1.70
C LEU A 367 16.22 6.42 2.11
N THR A 368 15.24 5.89 1.37
CA THR A 368 14.57 4.61 1.64
C THR A 368 14.00 4.02 0.33
N TYR A 369 12.91 3.24 0.40
CA TYR A 369 12.16 2.72 -0.73
C TYR A 369 10.91 3.58 -0.97
N PHE A 370 10.87 4.27 -2.10
CA PHE A 370 9.81 5.21 -2.47
C PHE A 370 8.87 4.64 -3.52
N ALA A 371 7.60 5.06 -3.43
CA ALA A 371 6.57 4.74 -4.40
C ALA A 371 5.56 5.89 -4.51
N VAL A 372 4.79 5.89 -5.61
CA VAL A 372 3.62 6.77 -5.75
C VAL A 372 2.37 5.90 -5.57
N LEU A 373 1.62 6.16 -4.52
CA LEU A 373 0.41 5.43 -4.19
C LEU A 373 -0.78 6.10 -4.87
N MET A 374 -1.60 5.29 -5.56
CA MET A 374 -2.84 5.75 -6.20
C MET A 374 -3.96 5.76 -5.17
N VAL A 375 -4.10 6.87 -4.45
CA VAL A 375 -5.19 7.02 -3.50
C VAL A 375 -6.46 7.29 -4.28
N SER A 376 -7.39 6.34 -4.22
CA SER A 376 -8.75 6.52 -4.71
C SER A 376 -9.39 7.65 -3.91
N SER A 377 -9.33 8.86 -4.45
CA SER A 377 -10.09 9.99 -3.96
C SER A 377 -11.49 9.82 -4.55
N PRO A 378 -12.51 9.41 -3.78
CA PRO A 378 -13.86 9.64 -4.24
C PRO A 378 -13.95 11.16 -4.44
N GLU A 379 -14.03 11.60 -5.70
CA GLU A 379 -14.11 12.99 -6.17
C GLU A 379 -15.39 13.64 -5.61
N ILE A 380 -15.45 13.81 -4.29
CA ILE A 380 -16.23 14.79 -3.59
C ILE A 380 -15.19 15.81 -3.18
N THR A 381 -14.81 16.67 -4.15
CA THR A 381 -13.96 17.84 -3.96
C THR A 381 -14.30 18.48 -2.61
N TYR A 382 -13.30 18.90 -1.82
CA TYR A 382 -13.47 19.42 -0.46
C TYR A 382 -14.65 20.42 -0.35
N ILE A 383 -14.81 21.25 -1.38
CA ILE A 383 -15.90 22.19 -1.62
C ILE A 383 -17.30 21.54 -1.44
N HIS A 384 -17.54 20.38 -2.04
CA HIS A 384 -18.82 19.69 -1.96
C HIS A 384 -19.10 19.11 -0.57
N ARG A 385 -18.07 18.70 0.19
CA ARG A 385 -18.26 18.22 1.57
C ARG A 385 -18.72 19.32 2.51
N ASP A 386 -18.12 20.50 2.42
CA ASP A 386 -18.52 21.65 3.24
C ASP A 386 -19.96 22.06 2.94
N TYR A 387 -20.34 22.12 1.66
CA TYR A 387 -21.73 22.40 1.27
C TYR A 387 -22.70 21.32 1.76
N LEU A 388 -22.37 20.03 1.63
CA LEU A 388 -23.21 18.93 2.12
C LEU A 388 -23.35 18.98 3.65
N SER A 389 -22.29 19.34 4.37
CA SER A 389 -22.31 19.52 5.82
C SER A 389 -23.27 20.65 6.23
N ILE A 390 -23.15 21.82 5.59
CA ILE A 390 -24.04 22.98 5.83
C ILE A 390 -25.51 22.62 5.54
N ILE A 391 -25.76 21.95 4.41
CA ILE A 391 -27.12 21.50 4.03
C ILE A 391 -27.68 20.53 5.07
N THR A 392 -26.86 19.59 5.55
CA THR A 392 -27.28 18.61 6.57
C THR A 392 -27.57 19.31 7.89
N TYR A 393 -26.69 20.21 8.34
CA TYR A 393 -26.85 20.95 9.58
C TYR A 393 -28.14 21.78 9.62
N ILE A 394 -28.36 22.61 8.59
CA ILE A 394 -29.57 23.44 8.47
C ILE A 394 -30.82 22.56 8.34
N GLY A 395 -30.73 21.50 7.53
CA GLY A 395 -31.84 20.56 7.32
C GLY A 395 -32.25 19.87 8.62
N CYS A 396 -31.30 19.24 9.33
CA CYS A 396 -31.55 18.55 10.60
C CYS A 396 -32.14 19.48 11.66
N LEU A 397 -31.72 20.75 11.71
CA LEU A 397 -32.32 21.74 12.63
C LEU A 397 -33.80 21.97 12.32
N ILE A 398 -34.13 22.19 11.04
CA ILE A 398 -35.52 22.38 10.59
C ILE A 398 -36.35 21.11 10.82
N SER A 399 -35.80 19.95 10.50
CA SER A 399 -36.42 18.63 10.68
C SER A 399 -36.70 18.32 12.15
N ALA A 400 -35.76 18.59 13.06
CA ALA A 400 -35.94 18.39 14.49
C ALA A 400 -37.06 19.28 15.06
N LEU A 401 -37.07 20.57 14.70
CA LEU A 401 -38.14 21.50 15.11
C LEU A 401 -39.50 21.09 14.57
N ALA A 402 -39.58 20.71 13.29
CA ALA A 402 -40.81 20.22 12.68
C ALA A 402 -41.30 18.93 13.34
N SER A 403 -40.40 18.00 13.66
CA SER A 403 -40.72 16.74 14.31
C SER A 403 -41.32 16.96 15.70
N ILE A 404 -40.69 17.79 16.55
CA ILE A 404 -41.24 18.14 17.88
C ILE A 404 -42.63 18.77 17.76
N CYS A 405 -42.78 19.76 16.87
CA CYS A 405 -44.07 20.44 16.66
C CYS A 405 -45.16 19.44 16.24
N THR A 406 -44.82 18.50 15.36
CA THR A 406 -45.75 17.46 14.87
C THR A 406 -46.11 16.48 15.96
N ILE A 407 -45.13 16.01 16.74
CA ILE A 407 -45.34 15.10 17.88
C ILE A 407 -46.27 15.76 18.90
N PHE A 408 -46.02 17.01 19.28
CA PHE A 408 -46.88 17.75 20.20
C PHE A 408 -48.30 17.86 19.64
N PHE A 409 -48.44 18.30 18.38
CA PHE A 409 -49.75 18.43 17.74
C PHE A 409 -50.52 17.10 17.65
N LEU A 410 -49.83 16.01 17.32
CA LEU A 410 -50.38 14.65 17.28
C LEU A 410 -50.83 14.21 18.66
N TYR A 411 -50.02 14.43 19.69
CA TYR A 411 -50.32 14.06 21.07
C TYR A 411 -51.65 14.69 21.55
N PHE A 412 -51.90 15.97 21.28
CA PHE A 412 -53.20 16.59 21.61
C PHE A 412 -54.37 16.06 20.79
N ARG A 413 -54.13 15.68 19.52
CA ARG A 413 -55.15 15.14 18.62
C ARG A 413 -55.53 13.70 18.92
N THR A 414 -54.58 12.86 19.38
CA THR A 414 -54.85 11.46 19.76
C THR A 414 -55.91 11.36 20.86
N LYS A 415 -56.03 12.39 21.71
CA LYS A 415 -57.07 12.48 22.74
C LYS A 415 -58.50 12.61 22.19
N GLN A 416 -58.67 12.91 20.89
CA GLN A 416 -59.98 13.24 20.28
C GLN A 416 -60.52 12.21 19.25
N ARG A 417 -59.81 11.14 18.84
CA ARG A 417 -60.24 10.33 17.69
C ARG A 417 -59.85 8.84 17.72
N ASP A 418 -60.70 7.99 17.12
CA ASP A 418 -60.60 6.52 17.04
C ASP A 418 -59.47 5.95 16.13
N GLN A 419 -58.61 6.79 15.52
CA GLN A 419 -57.48 6.34 14.67
C GLN A 419 -56.14 6.29 15.42
N ILE A 420 -56.15 5.73 16.63
CA ILE A 420 -55.06 5.80 17.62
C ILE A 420 -53.77 5.10 17.11
N MET A 421 -53.89 3.94 16.45
CA MET A 421 -52.74 3.10 16.07
C MET A 421 -51.81 3.75 15.03
N SER A 422 -52.33 4.23 13.89
CA SER A 422 -51.49 4.80 12.83
C SER A 422 -50.84 6.11 13.27
N MET A 423 -51.52 6.90 14.11
CA MET A 423 -50.96 8.13 14.67
C MET A 423 -49.78 7.81 15.59
N GLN A 424 -49.87 6.76 16.40
CA GLN A 424 -48.78 6.32 17.28
C GLN A 424 -47.56 5.80 16.52
N ILE A 425 -47.74 5.03 15.44
CA ILE A 425 -46.62 4.57 14.59
C ILE A 425 -45.89 5.78 14.00
N HIS A 426 -46.65 6.75 13.47
CA HIS A 426 -46.09 7.97 12.91
C HIS A 426 -45.34 8.83 13.94
N MET A 427 -45.87 8.93 15.17
CA MET A 427 -45.18 9.59 16.28
C MET A 427 -43.86 8.90 16.65
N ASN A 428 -43.80 7.58 16.61
CA ASN A 428 -42.55 6.85 16.86
C ASN A 428 -41.51 7.08 15.75
N LEU A 429 -41.92 7.10 14.48
CA LEU A 429 -41.04 7.45 13.37
C LEU A 429 -40.49 8.88 13.51
N LEU A 430 -41.35 9.86 13.80
CA LEU A 430 -40.93 11.24 14.06
C LEU A 430 -40.02 11.34 15.29
N GLY A 431 -40.25 10.53 16.33
CA GLY A 431 -39.38 10.43 17.50
C GLY A 431 -38.00 9.87 17.15
N ALA A 432 -37.92 8.86 16.29
CA ALA A 432 -36.66 8.30 15.81
C ALA A 432 -35.88 9.27 14.91
N ILE A 433 -36.57 10.00 14.01
CA ILE A 433 -35.97 11.07 13.20
C ILE A 433 -35.43 12.19 14.10
N PHE A 434 -36.23 12.65 15.07
CA PHE A 434 -35.81 13.67 16.02
C PHE A 434 -34.55 13.22 16.79
N LEU A 435 -34.53 11.97 17.27
CA LEU A 435 -33.36 11.43 17.97
C LEU A 435 -32.14 11.42 17.04
N LEU A 436 -32.30 10.99 15.79
CA LEU A 436 -31.23 10.99 14.79
C LEU A 436 -30.68 12.40 14.54
N ASP A 437 -31.56 13.36 14.26
CA ASP A 437 -31.19 14.76 14.00
C ASP A 437 -30.43 15.37 15.18
N VAL A 438 -30.93 15.19 16.42
CA VAL A 438 -30.27 15.72 17.62
C VAL A 438 -28.92 15.04 17.87
N THR A 439 -28.85 13.72 17.76
CA THR A 439 -27.57 13.00 17.92
C THR A 439 -26.54 13.40 16.87
N PHE A 440 -26.97 13.66 15.64
CA PHE A 440 -26.10 14.13 14.55
C PHE A 440 -25.56 15.54 14.84
N LEU A 441 -26.43 16.49 15.19
CA LEU A 441 -26.05 17.87 15.50
C LEU A 441 -25.09 17.97 16.70
N ILE A 442 -25.27 17.12 17.72
CA ILE A 442 -24.40 17.10 18.90
C ILE A 442 -23.09 16.34 18.61
N SER A 443 -23.04 15.45 17.62
CA SER A 443 -21.87 14.60 17.34
C SER A 443 -20.61 15.39 17.00
N GLU A 444 -20.73 16.52 16.31
CA GLU A 444 -19.59 17.40 16.00
C GLU A 444 -19.02 18.02 17.28
N HIS A 445 -19.90 18.49 18.16
CA HIS A 445 -19.49 19.04 19.45
C HIS A 445 -18.85 17.97 20.35
N LEU A 446 -19.40 16.76 20.37
CA LEU A 446 -18.83 15.63 21.12
C LEU A 446 -17.47 15.21 20.60
N ALA A 447 -17.24 15.31 19.29
CA ALA A 447 -15.94 15.03 18.68
C ALA A 447 -14.87 16.07 19.04
N SER A 448 -15.27 17.33 19.28
CA SER A 448 -14.38 18.38 19.77
C SER A 448 -14.07 18.29 21.28
N SER A 449 -14.79 17.46 22.02
CA SER A 449 -14.53 17.24 23.45
C SER A 449 -13.25 16.44 23.65
N SER A 450 -12.45 16.79 24.65
CA SER A 450 -11.18 16.11 24.98
C SER A 450 -11.34 14.69 25.53
N SER A 451 -12.58 14.23 25.76
CA SER A 451 -12.87 12.93 26.37
C SER A 451 -13.29 11.89 25.35
N GLU A 452 -12.41 10.92 25.11
CA GLU A 452 -12.64 9.85 24.13
C GLU A 452 -13.90 9.03 24.46
N ALA A 453 -14.15 8.75 25.74
CA ALA A 453 -15.33 8.02 26.20
C ALA A 453 -16.67 8.70 25.80
N VAL A 454 -16.71 10.03 25.80
CA VAL A 454 -17.89 10.81 25.43
C VAL A 454 -18.13 10.73 23.93
N CYS A 455 -17.07 10.77 23.12
CA CYS A 455 -17.18 10.57 21.69
C CYS A 455 -17.65 9.14 21.34
N ARG A 456 -17.11 8.12 22.03
CA ARG A 456 -17.57 6.72 21.85
C ARG A 456 -19.05 6.56 22.19
N ALA A 457 -19.51 7.15 23.29
CA ALA A 457 -20.93 7.16 23.65
C ALA A 457 -21.77 7.89 22.59
N GLY A 458 -21.29 9.05 22.10
CA GLY A 458 -21.93 9.81 21.02
C GLY A 458 -22.13 8.99 19.75
N GLY A 459 -21.08 8.30 19.29
CA GLY A 459 -21.13 7.44 18.11
C GLY A 459 -22.07 6.23 18.30
N LEU A 460 -22.13 5.68 19.52
CA LEU A 460 -23.07 4.62 19.88
C LEU A 460 -24.53 5.10 19.80
N PHE A 461 -24.82 6.28 20.35
CA PHE A 461 -26.16 6.89 20.27
C PHE A 461 -26.56 7.24 18.84
N LEU A 462 -25.63 7.75 18.03
CA LEU A 462 -25.87 8.07 16.62
C LEU A 462 -26.14 6.80 15.79
N HIS A 463 -25.43 5.71 16.06
CA HIS A 463 -25.69 4.43 15.39
C HIS A 463 -27.04 3.83 15.81
N PHE A 464 -27.40 3.92 17.10
CA PHE A 464 -28.70 3.47 17.59
C PHE A 464 -29.86 4.27 16.99
N SER A 465 -29.75 5.60 16.92
CA SER A 465 -30.77 6.48 16.37
C SER A 465 -30.96 6.24 14.86
N LEU A 466 -29.87 6.01 14.13
CA LEU A 466 -29.90 5.65 12.72
C LEU A 466 -30.66 4.34 12.48
N LEU A 467 -30.27 3.25 13.16
CA LEU A 467 -30.93 1.95 13.00
C LEU A 467 -32.41 2.01 13.41
N SER A 468 -32.73 2.78 14.46
CA SER A 468 -34.10 3.01 14.90
C SER A 468 -34.93 3.77 13.87
N CYS A 469 -34.36 4.78 13.22
CA CYS A 469 -35.03 5.49 12.13
C CYS A 469 -35.37 4.53 10.97
N LEU A 470 -34.42 3.66 10.62
CA LEU A 470 -34.62 2.67 9.55
C LEU A 470 -35.69 1.63 9.88
N THR A 471 -35.69 1.07 11.10
CA THR A 471 -36.73 0.12 11.51
C THR A 471 -38.10 0.76 11.51
N TRP A 472 -38.24 1.97 12.05
CA TRP A 472 -39.52 2.69 12.07
C TRP A 472 -40.00 3.08 10.68
N MET A 473 -39.09 3.40 9.77
CA MET A 473 -39.41 3.65 8.38
C MET A 473 -39.89 2.38 7.67
N GLY A 474 -39.32 1.22 7.98
CA GLY A 474 -39.82 -0.09 7.55
C GLY A 474 -41.23 -0.39 8.10
N ILE A 475 -41.43 -0.17 9.40
CA ILE A 475 -42.71 -0.38 10.08
C ILE A 475 -43.80 0.54 9.50
N GLU A 476 -43.49 1.81 9.25
CA GLU A 476 -44.42 2.74 8.61
C GLU A 476 -44.74 2.31 7.17
N GLY A 477 -43.75 1.84 6.40
CA GLY A 477 -43.98 1.25 5.08
C GLY A 477 -44.98 0.09 5.11
N TYR A 478 -44.84 -0.82 6.08
CA TYR A 478 -45.81 -1.90 6.30
C TYR A 478 -47.19 -1.39 6.76
N ASN A 479 -47.22 -0.37 7.62
CA ASN A 479 -48.47 0.25 8.08
C ASN A 479 -49.25 0.90 6.92
N LEU A 480 -48.56 1.58 6.01
CA LEU A 480 -49.16 2.15 4.80
C LEU A 480 -49.72 1.07 3.87
N TYR A 481 -48.97 -0.02 3.65
CA TYR A 481 -49.45 -1.20 2.92
C TYR A 481 -50.76 -1.73 3.51
N ARG A 482 -50.80 -1.90 4.84
CA ARG A 482 -51.98 -2.40 5.56
C ARG A 482 -53.19 -1.48 5.40
N LEU A 483 -52.99 -0.16 5.51
CA LEU A 483 -54.07 0.84 5.38
C LEU A 483 -54.73 0.86 3.99
N VAL A 484 -54.01 0.47 2.94
CA VAL A 484 -54.51 0.48 1.56
C VAL A 484 -55.18 -0.84 1.17
N ILE A 485 -54.64 -1.97 1.64
CA ILE A 485 -54.98 -3.30 1.13
C ILE A 485 -55.86 -4.10 2.10
N GLU A 486 -55.52 -4.11 3.39
CA GLU A 486 -56.34 -4.78 4.40
C GLU A 486 -57.50 -3.86 4.80
N VAL A 487 -58.64 -4.05 4.14
CA VAL A 487 -59.90 -3.39 4.48
C VAL A 487 -60.32 -3.84 5.89
N PHE A 488 -59.93 -3.05 6.90
CA PHE A 488 -60.58 -2.87 8.21
C PHE A 488 -60.87 -4.08 9.12
N ASN A 489 -60.25 -5.26 8.97
CA ASN A 489 -60.60 -6.36 9.90
C ASN A 489 -59.48 -7.34 10.29
N ALA A 490 -58.52 -6.85 11.07
CA ALA A 490 -57.66 -7.69 11.91
C ALA A 490 -57.13 -6.89 13.11
N TYR A 491 -58.00 -6.51 14.06
CA TYR A 491 -57.54 -5.97 15.35
C TYR A 491 -56.89 -7.11 16.13
N HIS A 492 -55.56 -7.17 16.09
CA HIS A 492 -54.77 -8.03 16.95
C HIS A 492 -54.45 -7.28 18.24
N ASP A 493 -54.86 -7.84 19.38
CA ASP A 493 -54.48 -7.31 20.68
C ASP A 493 -52.96 -7.17 20.80
N HIS A 494 -52.50 -6.06 21.38
CA HIS A 494 -51.09 -5.72 21.61
C HIS A 494 -50.21 -5.58 20.35
N PHE A 495 -50.78 -5.42 19.16
CA PHE A 495 -50.02 -5.28 17.92
C PHE A 495 -49.04 -4.09 17.93
N LEU A 496 -49.44 -2.94 18.46
CA LEU A 496 -48.54 -1.77 18.61
C LEU A 496 -47.35 -2.08 19.51
N LEU A 497 -47.57 -2.79 20.63
CA LEU A 497 -46.49 -3.11 21.57
C LEU A 497 -45.45 -4.02 20.91
N LYS A 498 -45.90 -4.98 20.10
CA LYS A 498 -45.00 -5.81 19.28
C LYS A 498 -44.21 -4.97 18.29
N LEU A 499 -44.83 -4.01 17.61
CA LEU A 499 -44.13 -3.10 16.70
C LEU A 499 -43.14 -2.19 17.42
N CYS A 500 -43.47 -1.67 18.60
CA CYS A 500 -42.53 -0.88 19.40
C CYS A 500 -41.34 -1.73 19.88
N LEU A 501 -41.58 -2.98 20.27
CA LEU A 501 -40.53 -3.92 20.66
C LEU A 501 -39.59 -4.22 19.50
N VAL A 502 -40.11 -4.39 18.29
CA VAL A 502 -39.28 -4.57 17.08
C VAL A 502 -38.58 -3.25 16.71
N GLY A 503 -39.31 -2.14 16.68
CA GLY A 503 -38.83 -0.83 16.23
C GLY A 503 -37.68 -0.29 17.06
N TRP A 504 -37.76 -0.38 18.39
CA TRP A 504 -36.71 0.09 19.30
C TRP A 504 -35.79 -1.02 19.80
N GLY A 505 -36.33 -2.22 20.03
CA GLY A 505 -35.58 -3.32 20.63
C GLY A 505 -34.56 -3.95 19.69
N LEU A 506 -34.87 -4.06 18.39
CA LEU A 506 -33.95 -4.64 17.41
C LEU A 506 -32.70 -3.74 17.18
N PRO A 507 -32.83 -2.42 16.98
CA PRO A 507 -31.68 -1.50 16.97
C PRO A 507 -30.87 -1.54 18.26
N PHE A 508 -31.55 -1.56 19.42
CA PHE A 508 -30.90 -1.62 20.73
C PHE A 508 -30.07 -2.91 20.88
N PHE A 509 -30.64 -4.05 20.49
CA PHE A 509 -29.94 -5.34 20.51
C PHE A 509 -28.70 -5.33 19.61
N CYS A 510 -28.82 -4.84 18.36
CA CYS A 510 -27.68 -4.76 17.44
C CYS A 510 -26.54 -3.91 18.00
N VAL A 511 -26.84 -2.71 18.48
CA VAL A 511 -25.82 -1.79 19.02
C VAL A 511 -25.18 -2.34 20.30
N THR A 512 -25.98 -2.95 21.18
CA THR A 512 -25.48 -3.56 22.43
C THR A 512 -24.55 -4.74 22.13
N LEU A 513 -24.89 -5.56 21.13
CA LEU A 513 -24.05 -6.69 20.73
C LEU A 513 -22.69 -6.21 20.19
N ILE A 514 -22.67 -5.17 19.35
CA ILE A 514 -21.44 -4.59 18.79
C ILE A 514 -20.56 -4.00 19.89
N PHE A 515 -21.19 -3.31 20.83
CA PHE A 515 -20.52 -2.71 21.98
C PHE A 515 -19.93 -3.77 22.91
N LEU A 516 -20.67 -4.84 23.20
CA LEU A 516 -20.18 -5.97 24.00
C LEU A 516 -19.03 -6.73 23.30
N ALA A 517 -19.07 -6.84 21.97
CA ALA A 517 -18.02 -7.49 21.19
C ALA A 517 -16.70 -6.72 21.25
N SER A 518 -16.73 -5.41 21.01
CA SER A 518 -15.62 -4.52 21.36
C SER A 518 -16.05 -3.07 21.46
N TRP A 519 -15.63 -2.44 22.55
CA TRP A 519 -15.89 -1.03 22.86
C TRP A 519 -15.03 -0.10 22.00
N THR A 520 -14.00 -0.63 21.32
CA THR A 520 -13.12 0.12 20.41
C THR A 520 -13.70 0.29 19.00
N ASN A 521 -14.83 -0.36 18.70
CA ASN A 521 -15.52 -0.25 17.42
C ASN A 521 -16.18 1.12 17.19
N TYR A 522 -16.35 1.92 18.25
CA TYR A 522 -16.83 3.28 18.21
C TYR A 522 -15.71 4.22 18.63
N GLY A 523 -15.57 5.37 17.98
CA GLY A 523 -14.50 6.31 18.27
C GLY A 523 -14.52 7.56 17.38
N PRO A 524 -13.51 8.42 17.52
CA PRO A 524 -13.32 9.55 16.62
C PRO A 524 -12.98 9.02 15.21
N PHE A 525 -13.85 9.31 14.26
CA PHE A 525 -13.64 9.03 12.84
C PHE A 525 -13.17 10.33 12.18
N SER A 526 -11.87 10.42 11.92
CA SER A 526 -11.27 11.54 11.23
C SER A 526 -11.45 11.37 9.73
N ILE A 527 -12.23 12.25 9.11
CA ILE A 527 -12.31 12.35 7.67
C ILE A 527 -11.21 13.35 7.24
N PRO A 528 -10.14 12.90 6.55
CA PRO A 528 -9.13 13.83 6.08
C PRO A 528 -9.76 14.79 5.06
N VAL A 529 -9.69 16.10 5.34
CA VAL A 529 -10.07 17.16 4.40
C VAL A 529 -8.79 17.79 3.87
N TYR A 530 -8.55 17.61 2.58
CA TYR A 530 -7.43 18.25 1.89
C TYR A 530 -7.88 19.62 1.39
N GLU A 531 -7.39 20.69 2.01
CA GLU A 531 -7.67 22.06 1.58
C GLU A 531 -6.81 22.38 0.34
N SER A 532 -7.47 22.63 -0.81
CA SER A 532 -6.81 22.84 -2.10
C SER A 532 -6.12 24.20 -2.26
N ILE A 533 -6.30 25.12 -1.30
CA ILE A 533 -5.77 26.49 -1.34
C ILE A 533 -5.01 26.76 -0.03
N GLY A 534 -3.88 26.09 0.18
CA GLY A 534 -3.03 26.37 1.34
C GLY A 534 -2.31 25.16 1.95
N GLY A 535 -2.56 23.94 1.47
CA GLY A 535 -1.83 22.75 1.92
C GLY A 535 -2.05 22.43 3.41
N LYS A 536 -3.09 22.98 4.03
CA LYS A 536 -3.43 22.72 5.43
C LYS A 536 -4.46 21.61 5.47
N SER A 537 -4.09 20.46 6.00
CA SER A 537 -5.04 19.37 6.27
C SER A 537 -5.85 19.74 7.51
N THR A 538 -7.13 20.04 7.35
CA THR A 538 -8.06 20.11 8.48
C THR A 538 -8.74 18.75 8.62
N ASN A 539 -8.72 18.17 9.81
CA ASN A 539 -9.40 16.91 10.07
C ASN A 539 -10.81 17.25 10.56
N ALA A 540 -11.83 16.95 9.76
CA ALA A 540 -13.20 16.95 10.25
C ALA A 540 -13.41 15.64 11.03
N THR A 541 -13.43 15.72 12.35
CA THR A 541 -13.67 14.59 13.24
C THR A 541 -15.14 14.51 13.63
N ILE A 542 -15.76 13.35 13.37
CA ILE A 542 -17.09 12.99 13.87
C ILE A 542 -16.98 11.73 14.72
N CYS A 543 -17.88 11.55 15.69
CA CYS A 543 -17.93 10.34 16.49
C CYS A 543 -18.71 9.25 15.75
N TRP A 544 -18.01 8.23 15.25
CA TRP A 544 -18.63 7.19 14.43
C TRP A 544 -17.98 5.80 14.59
N ILE A 545 -18.48 4.82 13.85
CA ILE A 545 -17.96 3.46 13.79
C ILE A 545 -16.60 3.49 13.07
N THR A 546 -15.57 2.92 13.72
CA THR A 546 -14.19 2.90 13.20
C THR A 546 -13.93 1.69 12.32
N SER A 547 -14.62 0.56 12.57
CA SER A 547 -14.42 -0.68 11.82
C SER A 547 -15.18 -0.69 10.48
N PRO A 548 -14.49 -0.84 9.33
CA PRO A 548 -15.15 -0.87 8.02
C PRO A 548 -16.03 -2.12 7.84
N LEU A 549 -15.68 -3.24 8.48
CA LEU A 549 -16.46 -4.47 8.43
C LEU A 549 -17.86 -4.30 9.05
N ILE A 550 -17.93 -3.65 10.22
CA ILE A 550 -19.18 -3.38 10.93
C ILE A 550 -20.02 -2.38 10.14
N HIS A 551 -19.38 -1.34 9.59
CA HIS A 551 -20.07 -0.39 8.72
C HIS A 551 -20.72 -1.09 7.51
N ASN A 552 -19.99 -1.99 6.84
CA ASN A 552 -20.52 -2.67 5.65
C ASN A 552 -21.59 -3.71 6.00
N ILE A 553 -21.36 -4.56 7.00
CA ILE A 553 -22.31 -5.64 7.33
C ILE A 553 -23.55 -5.08 8.02
N VAL A 554 -23.36 -4.30 9.09
CA VAL A 554 -24.48 -3.85 9.92
C VAL A 554 -25.18 -2.70 9.25
N ASN A 555 -24.49 -1.60 8.92
CA ASN A 555 -25.20 -0.47 8.33
C ASN A 555 -25.67 -0.80 6.92
N LEU A 556 -24.76 -1.06 5.98
CA LEU A 556 -25.15 -1.24 4.57
C LEU A 556 -26.05 -2.47 4.37
N GLY A 557 -25.81 -3.56 5.09
CA GLY A 557 -26.71 -4.73 5.08
C GLY A 557 -28.11 -4.41 5.61
N PHE A 558 -28.22 -3.73 6.75
CA PHE A 558 -29.51 -3.34 7.33
C PHE A 558 -30.27 -2.34 6.47
N PHE A 559 -29.55 -1.33 5.94
CA PHE A 559 -30.08 -0.38 4.97
C PHE A 559 -30.67 -1.11 3.75
N SER A 560 -29.92 -2.06 3.18
CA SER A 560 -30.35 -2.82 2.01
C SER A 560 -31.60 -3.66 2.30
N LEU A 561 -31.66 -4.29 3.47
CA LEU A 561 -32.83 -5.08 3.89
C LEU A 561 -34.10 -4.23 3.99
N VAL A 562 -34.02 -3.08 4.69
CA VAL A 562 -35.17 -2.17 4.84
C VAL A 562 -35.61 -1.59 3.50
N PHE A 563 -34.66 -1.22 2.64
CA PHE A 563 -34.94 -0.72 1.30
C PHE A 563 -35.68 -1.75 0.44
N LEU A 564 -35.19 -3.00 0.41
CA LEU A 564 -35.82 -4.08 -0.35
C LEU A 564 -37.24 -4.33 0.19
N PHE A 565 -37.40 -4.40 1.51
CA PHE A 565 -38.70 -4.58 2.15
C PHE A 565 -39.69 -3.47 1.76
N ASN A 566 -39.29 -2.20 1.90
CA ASN A 566 -40.14 -1.06 1.56
C ASN A 566 -40.46 -0.98 0.07
N SER A 567 -39.52 -1.36 -0.81
CA SER A 567 -39.75 -1.41 -2.25
C SER A 567 -40.78 -2.48 -2.63
N VAL A 568 -40.72 -3.65 -1.99
CA VAL A 568 -41.72 -4.72 -2.17
C VAL A 568 -43.10 -4.25 -1.68
N MET A 569 -43.17 -3.62 -0.50
CA MET A 569 -44.42 -3.08 0.03
C MET A 569 -45.01 -1.99 -0.87
N LEU A 570 -44.19 -1.06 -1.36
CA LEU A 570 -44.59 -0.02 -2.31
C LEU A 570 -45.09 -0.63 -3.63
N GLY A 571 -44.39 -1.62 -4.19
CA GLY A 571 -44.80 -2.32 -5.40
C GLY A 571 -46.16 -3.02 -5.25
N ALA A 572 -46.38 -3.68 -4.11
CA ALA A 572 -47.66 -4.31 -3.80
C ALA A 572 -48.78 -3.28 -3.62
N MET A 573 -48.50 -2.17 -2.94
CA MET A 573 -49.44 -1.05 -2.78
C MET A 573 -49.81 -0.44 -4.15
N ILE A 574 -48.85 -0.21 -5.05
CA ILE A 574 -49.09 0.31 -6.40
C ILE A 574 -50.00 -0.64 -7.19
N ARG A 575 -49.70 -1.94 -7.16
CA ARG A 575 -50.50 -2.96 -7.85
C ARG A 575 -51.96 -2.90 -7.42
N GLU A 576 -52.20 -2.75 -6.12
CA GLU A 576 -53.56 -2.67 -5.58
C GLU A 576 -54.22 -1.32 -5.89
N ILE A 577 -53.50 -0.21 -5.80
CA ILE A 577 -54.01 1.11 -6.19
C ILE A 577 -54.47 1.10 -7.65
N LEU A 578 -53.68 0.52 -8.56
CA LEU A 578 -54.03 0.40 -9.98
C LEU A 578 -55.26 -0.49 -10.20
N GLN A 579 -55.44 -1.55 -9.42
CA GLN A 579 -56.65 -2.38 -9.47
C GLN A 579 -57.89 -1.62 -8.94
N GLN A 580 -57.73 -0.87 -7.84
CA GLN A 580 -58.80 -0.15 -7.15
C GLN A 580 -59.22 1.13 -7.88
N ASN A 581 -58.35 1.73 -8.70
CA ASN A 581 -58.66 2.93 -9.49
C ASN A 581 -59.82 2.69 -10.50
N LYS A 582 -60.07 1.43 -10.88
CA LYS A 582 -61.25 1.04 -11.68
C LYS A 582 -62.58 1.17 -10.91
N LYS A 583 -62.57 1.33 -9.59
CA LYS A 583 -63.76 1.33 -8.70
C LYS A 583 -64.10 2.69 -8.07
N GLY A 584 -63.53 3.80 -8.55
CA GLY A 584 -64.00 5.16 -8.21
C GLY A 584 -63.79 5.63 -6.76
N ARG A 585 -62.73 5.18 -6.08
CA ARG A 585 -62.42 5.65 -4.71
C ARG A 585 -61.74 7.03 -4.72
N LYS A 586 -61.75 7.73 -3.56
CA LYS A 586 -61.14 9.06 -3.34
C LYS A 586 -59.63 9.08 -3.70
N LEU A 587 -59.32 9.31 -4.97
CA LEU A 587 -57.98 9.35 -5.56
C LEU A 587 -57.01 10.25 -4.79
N LYS A 588 -57.51 11.35 -4.21
CA LYS A 588 -56.71 12.32 -3.44
C LYS A 588 -56.04 11.74 -2.19
N HIS A 589 -56.74 10.89 -1.43
CA HIS A 589 -56.15 10.26 -0.24
C HIS A 589 -55.13 9.18 -0.61
N ILE A 590 -55.42 8.43 -1.67
CA ILE A 590 -54.52 7.39 -2.18
C ILE A 590 -53.22 8.03 -2.73
N LEU A 591 -53.34 9.13 -3.46
CA LEU A 591 -52.19 9.86 -4.00
C LEU A 591 -51.32 10.46 -2.87
N ALA A 592 -51.95 10.91 -1.78
CA ALA A 592 -51.21 11.40 -0.62
C ALA A 592 -50.44 10.27 0.10
N LEU A 593 -51.05 9.11 0.33
CA LEU A 593 -50.38 7.93 0.91
C LEU A 593 -49.25 7.43 0.02
N PHE A 594 -49.46 7.45 -1.30
CA PHE A 594 -48.44 7.15 -2.30
C PHE A 594 -47.25 8.11 -2.21
N GLY A 595 -47.50 9.42 -2.11
CA GLY A 595 -46.46 10.43 -1.92
C GLY A 595 -45.63 10.19 -0.66
N LEU A 596 -46.25 9.79 0.45
CA LEU A 596 -45.52 9.46 1.68
C LEU A 596 -44.66 8.20 1.52
N SER A 597 -45.19 7.14 0.91
CA SER A 597 -44.40 5.92 0.67
C SER A 597 -43.22 6.16 -0.26
N ILE A 598 -43.38 7.07 -1.24
CA ILE A 598 -42.30 7.53 -2.11
C ILE A 598 -41.25 8.30 -1.31
N LEU A 599 -41.65 9.21 -0.42
CA LEU A 599 -40.72 9.97 0.44
C LEU A 599 -39.86 9.04 1.31
N LEU A 600 -40.45 7.95 1.81
CA LEU A 600 -39.75 6.94 2.60
C LEU A 600 -38.85 6.01 1.77
N GLY A 601 -38.98 5.98 0.44
CA GLY A 601 -38.25 5.08 -0.47
C GLY A 601 -37.24 5.75 -1.41
N ILE A 602 -37.51 6.97 -1.88
CA ILE A 602 -36.70 7.70 -2.87
C ILE A 602 -35.25 7.90 -2.42
N PRO A 603 -34.97 8.39 -1.19
CA PRO A 603 -33.60 8.68 -0.79
C PRO A 603 -32.72 7.44 -0.90
N TRP A 604 -33.26 6.30 -0.52
CA TRP A 604 -32.55 5.03 -0.51
C TRP A 604 -32.34 4.46 -1.92
N ALA A 605 -33.32 4.61 -2.80
CA ALA A 605 -33.15 4.29 -4.21
C ALA A 605 -32.02 5.13 -4.83
N LEU A 606 -31.95 6.43 -4.51
CA LEU A 606 -30.90 7.31 -5.00
C LEU A 606 -29.50 6.84 -4.58
N VAL A 607 -29.33 6.36 -3.34
CA VAL A 607 -28.05 5.80 -2.86
C VAL A 607 -27.69 4.54 -3.66
N PHE A 608 -28.61 3.61 -3.84
CA PHE A 608 -28.36 2.36 -4.57
C PHE A 608 -27.99 2.62 -6.05
N PHE A 609 -28.69 3.53 -6.72
CA PHE A 609 -28.39 3.93 -8.10
C PHE A 609 -27.08 4.73 -8.21
N SER A 610 -26.76 5.54 -7.20
CA SER A 610 -25.50 6.30 -7.08
C SER A 610 -24.28 5.38 -7.13
N PHE A 611 -24.32 4.27 -6.37
CA PHE A 611 -23.24 3.28 -6.34
C PHE A 611 -23.11 2.49 -7.65
N THR A 612 -24.22 2.23 -8.35
CA THR A 612 -24.23 1.36 -9.53
C THR A 612 -23.78 2.07 -10.80
N SER A 613 -24.16 3.34 -11.01
CA SER A 613 -24.01 3.99 -12.32
C SER A 613 -22.83 4.97 -12.41
N GLY A 614 -22.22 5.39 -11.29
CA GLY A 614 -21.01 6.24 -11.24
C GLY A 614 -21.19 7.69 -11.73
N VAL A 615 -21.84 7.89 -12.89
CA VAL A 615 -21.97 9.19 -13.61
C VAL A 615 -22.84 10.21 -12.86
N PHE A 616 -23.86 9.75 -12.12
CA PHE A 616 -24.77 10.63 -11.36
C PHE A 616 -24.50 10.63 -9.85
N ARG A 617 -23.32 10.18 -9.42
CA ARG A 617 -23.01 10.00 -8.00
C ARG A 617 -23.12 11.31 -7.21
N LEU A 618 -22.59 12.41 -7.73
CA LEU A 618 -22.61 13.70 -7.05
C LEU A 618 -24.04 14.25 -6.89
N VAL A 619 -24.83 14.26 -7.98
CA VAL A 619 -26.21 14.77 -7.97
C VAL A 619 -27.09 13.93 -7.03
N SER A 620 -26.97 12.60 -7.10
CA SER A 620 -27.72 11.70 -6.22
C SER A 620 -27.35 11.89 -4.76
N LEU A 621 -26.08 12.15 -4.42
CA LEU A 621 -25.65 12.49 -3.06
C LEU A 621 -26.29 13.79 -2.57
N TYR A 622 -26.30 14.86 -3.38
CA TYR A 622 -26.94 16.13 -3.00
C TYR A 622 -28.44 15.96 -2.74
N ILE A 623 -29.16 15.29 -3.64
CA ILE A 623 -30.60 15.07 -3.50
C ILE A 623 -30.87 14.18 -2.28
N PHE A 624 -30.08 13.12 -2.10
CA PHE A 624 -30.17 12.24 -0.94
C PHE A 624 -30.00 13.03 0.36
N THR A 625 -28.95 13.85 0.47
CA THR A 625 -28.67 14.64 1.65
C THR A 625 -29.80 15.63 1.95
N ILE A 626 -30.31 16.33 0.94
CA ILE A 626 -31.43 17.29 1.11
C ILE A 626 -32.70 16.58 1.59
N ILE A 627 -33.07 15.44 0.99
CA ILE A 627 -34.32 14.77 1.37
C ILE A 627 -34.21 14.16 2.77
N ASN A 628 -33.07 13.55 3.13
CA ASN A 628 -32.89 12.97 4.46
C ASN A 628 -32.82 14.05 5.54
N SER A 629 -32.05 15.12 5.34
CA SER A 629 -31.92 16.18 6.34
C SER A 629 -33.24 16.92 6.56
N LEU A 630 -34.14 16.97 5.56
CA LEU A 630 -35.48 17.56 5.67
C LEU A 630 -36.59 16.52 5.89
N GLN A 631 -36.27 15.26 6.18
CA GLN A 631 -37.24 14.16 6.20
C GLN A 631 -38.38 14.41 7.20
N GLY A 632 -38.08 14.84 8.43
CA GLY A 632 -39.09 15.16 9.44
C GLY A 632 -39.99 16.33 9.02
N PHE A 633 -39.44 17.33 8.34
CA PHE A 633 -40.20 18.46 7.80
C PHE A 633 -41.14 18.06 6.65
N LEU A 634 -40.69 17.19 5.73
CA LEU A 634 -41.52 16.70 4.63
C LEU A 634 -42.70 15.86 5.16
N ILE A 635 -42.45 15.06 6.20
CA ILE A 635 -43.49 14.30 6.90
C ILE A 635 -44.49 15.24 7.59
N PHE A 636 -44.01 16.29 8.27
CA PHE A 636 -44.88 17.30 8.87
C PHE A 636 -45.79 17.97 7.83
N LEU A 637 -45.23 18.42 6.70
CA LEU A 637 -45.98 19.05 5.63
C LEU A 637 -47.06 18.11 5.08
N TRP A 638 -46.70 16.84 4.87
CA TRP A 638 -47.65 15.81 4.47
C TRP A 638 -48.81 15.69 5.47
N TYR A 639 -48.51 15.57 6.76
CA TYR A 639 -49.53 15.44 7.79
C TYR A 639 -50.45 16.67 7.86
N TRP A 640 -49.86 17.87 7.76
CA TRP A 640 -50.61 19.11 7.71
C TRP A 640 -51.59 19.16 6.53
N THR A 641 -51.14 18.74 5.34
CA THR A 641 -52.03 18.66 4.16
C THR A 641 -53.16 17.66 4.35
N MET A 642 -52.91 16.51 4.97
CA MET A 642 -53.96 15.53 5.31
C MET A 642 -54.99 16.10 6.28
N VAL A 643 -54.54 16.81 7.32
CA VAL A 643 -55.44 17.45 8.28
C VAL A 643 -56.27 18.56 7.64
N LEU A 644 -55.68 19.37 6.75
CA LEU A 644 -56.40 20.41 6.01
C LEU A 644 -57.45 19.81 5.07
N GLN A 645 -57.11 18.73 4.35
CA GLN A 645 -58.06 18.04 3.48
C GLN A 645 -59.24 17.44 4.26
N ALA A 646 -58.99 16.89 5.45
CA ALA A 646 -60.04 16.39 6.33
C ALA A 646 -60.96 17.51 6.86
N ARG A 647 -60.41 18.70 7.14
CA ARG A 647 -61.19 19.89 7.56
C ARG A 647 -62.00 20.52 6.45
N LYS A 648 -61.62 20.37 5.18
CA LYS A 648 -62.32 20.96 4.03
C LYS A 648 -63.54 20.14 3.57
N SER A 649 -63.74 18.93 4.11
CA SER A 649 -64.86 18.03 3.76
C SER A 649 -66.19 18.15 4.54
N PRO A 650 -66.46 19.13 5.45
CA PRO A 650 -67.81 19.30 6.02
C PRO A 650 -68.74 20.32 5.34
N ASP A 651 -68.28 21.21 4.45
CA ASP A 651 -69.09 22.40 4.08
C ASP A 651 -69.74 22.41 2.69
N LEU A 652 -69.61 21.34 1.88
CA LEU A 652 -70.22 21.30 0.54
C LEU A 652 -71.46 20.41 0.42
N GLN A 653 -72.13 20.11 1.55
CA GLN A 653 -73.34 19.28 1.54
C GLN A 653 -74.44 19.73 2.51
N SER A 654 -74.45 21.03 2.89
CA SER A 654 -75.46 21.64 3.78
C SER A 654 -76.19 22.85 3.18
N SER A 655 -76.19 23.04 1.86
CA SER A 655 -76.90 24.17 1.23
C SER A 655 -77.46 23.82 -0.15
N SER A 656 -78.36 22.84 -0.23
CA SER A 656 -79.22 22.68 -1.42
C SER A 656 -80.60 22.06 -1.20
N ASP A 657 -81.02 21.72 0.03
CA ASP A 657 -82.37 21.18 0.28
C ASP A 657 -83.19 21.99 1.30
N SER A 658 -83.03 23.31 1.33
CA SER A 658 -84.02 24.17 1.97
C SER A 658 -84.23 25.45 1.17
N VAL A 659 -85.50 25.75 0.89
CA VAL A 659 -86.05 26.89 0.14
C VAL A 659 -86.25 26.65 -1.37
N LYS A 660 -87.32 25.92 -1.71
CA LYS A 660 -88.28 26.38 -2.72
C LYS A 660 -89.68 25.79 -2.51
N LEU A 661 -90.38 26.29 -1.49
CA LEU A 661 -91.84 26.31 -1.45
C LEU A 661 -92.24 27.67 -0.87
N GLN A 662 -92.53 28.62 -1.75
CA GLN A 662 -93.32 29.80 -1.40
C GLN A 662 -94.76 29.60 -1.91
N PRO A 663 -95.76 30.14 -1.22
CA PRO A 663 -97.16 30.06 -1.60
C PRO A 663 -97.49 31.15 -2.63
N ASN A 664 -98.18 30.78 -3.72
CA ASN A 664 -98.80 31.75 -4.60
C ASN A 664 -100.30 31.82 -4.27
N SER A 665 -100.72 32.94 -3.71
CA SER A 665 -102.11 33.33 -3.60
C SER A 665 -102.60 34.01 -4.89
N SER A 666 -103.84 33.66 -5.25
CA SER A 666 -104.87 34.44 -5.98
C SER A 666 -104.69 34.77 -7.46
N GLN A 667 -105.48 34.10 -8.31
CA GLN A 667 -106.61 34.63 -9.10
C GLN A 667 -107.12 33.52 -10.04
N SER A 668 -108.25 32.87 -9.75
CA SER A 668 -109.64 33.23 -10.08
C SER A 668 -110.14 32.62 -11.40
N HIS A 669 -111.24 31.89 -11.26
CA HIS A 669 -112.39 31.75 -12.17
C HIS A 669 -112.55 30.57 -13.15
N LEU A 670 -113.76 30.00 -13.03
CA LEU A 670 -114.64 29.30 -13.98
C LEU A 670 -114.44 27.79 -14.22
N GLY A 671 -115.51 27.04 -13.92
CA GLY A 671 -115.76 25.67 -14.37
C GLY A 671 -116.36 24.80 -13.29
#